data_AF-A0A9W7F7M0-F1
#
_entry.id   AF-A0A9W7F7M0-F1
#
_cell.length_a   1.000
_cell.length_b   1.000
_cell.length_c   1.000
_cell.angle_alpha   90.00
_cell.angle_beta   90.00
_cell.angle_gamma   90.00
#
_symmetry.space_group_name_H-M   'P 1'
#
loop_
_entity.id
_entity.type
_entity.pdbx_description
1 polymer ?
#
loop_
_entity_poly.entity_id
_entity_poly.type
_entity_poly.pdbx_seq_one_letter_code
_entity_poly.pdbx_strand_id
1 'polypeptide(L)'
;MSPSQGNSALVLVLGSISQSPRMQYHAYSLLNRGYNVTLVGYPRGEVFEGLILGVSDGRVKVRTVEDKFTVVFKAFKPLYYLTRLVMLTLLTMWEARGRYDVVVLQTPPFLPTIIIGYLCSILYSSYWFTAAALVVDWHNIGFSMFSSRQTFIRSVVRSAEVAFGSTLPSGGLCVTEAMKGYLREEFGVKRNVHVLHDRPTKYMKKGGDKEVHDMWGRLEQDLEGVRFKLGLKLSRGKSTFTSSSLPHRRSDRPLMLMSSTSWTPDEDFSILLSALVRVDERAREGEKGLENGVVVFVTGKGPLKEHYEKRIAEMDLSRVAVKTLWLEVGDYPKLIGEVDCGISLHTSTSGVDLPMKILDMFGCGVPVLAMDFSALPELVEDGVNGMIFKDDEELAECIVKPKLMDDRLFTLNKKLIDTVYDIICVLYKDKDYPRFFVLETVARVPYFAYLSVLHLKETFGERSDNYAEKMRTHYAEADNELHHLLIMESLGGNDFVLDRVLASAMAFGYYWYVIVVYLLSEQAAYHLSELIEDHAFNTYDTFLTKNEEHLKTQPVPDIARKYYERDNPFLFDLFCTVPECDDTGERFSQSRPALTNLYDVFVNVRNDEREHWKTLCNLVQFDDMKGPPGGVIGKVEGTKADEPNHFI
;
A
#
# COMPACT_ATOMS: atom_id res chain seq x y z
N MET A 1 -25.60 -11.03 37.04
CA MET A 1 -25.39 -11.75 35.77
C MET A 1 -23.91 -11.72 35.46
N SER A 2 -23.22 -12.85 35.52
CA SER A 2 -21.81 -12.96 35.12
C SER A 2 -21.72 -12.74 33.60
N PRO A 3 -20.80 -11.90 33.10
CA PRO A 3 -20.60 -11.78 31.66
C PRO A 3 -20.21 -13.16 31.12
N SER A 4 -20.86 -13.58 30.04
CA SER A 4 -20.55 -14.82 29.32
C SER A 4 -19.03 -14.92 29.13
N GLN A 5 -18.41 -15.98 29.67
CA GLN A 5 -16.96 -16.21 29.54
C GLN A 5 -16.62 -16.51 28.07
N GLY A 6 -16.44 -15.47 27.27
CA GLY A 6 -15.79 -15.57 25.97
C GLY A 6 -14.30 -15.88 26.15
N ASN A 7 -13.71 -16.55 25.16
CA ASN A 7 -12.29 -16.89 25.17
C ASN A 7 -11.45 -15.62 25.38
N SER A 8 -10.31 -15.74 26.05
CA SER A 8 -9.45 -14.61 26.42
C SER A 8 -8.02 -14.82 25.93
N ALA A 9 -7.40 -13.75 25.44
CA ALA A 9 -6.05 -13.76 24.90
C ALA A 9 -5.16 -12.73 25.59
N LEU A 10 -3.92 -13.11 25.89
CA LEU A 10 -2.88 -12.22 26.40
C LEU A 10 -1.86 -11.98 25.29
N VAL A 11 -1.68 -10.73 24.87
CA VAL A 11 -0.76 -10.33 23.81
C VAL A 11 0.37 -9.51 24.42
N LEU A 12 1.58 -10.06 24.39
CA LEU A 12 2.76 -9.48 25.01
C LEU A 12 3.64 -8.79 23.96
N VAL A 13 3.78 -7.47 24.12
CA VAL A 13 4.60 -6.60 23.27
C VAL A 13 5.76 -6.07 24.10
N LEU A 14 6.99 -6.50 23.80
CA LEU A 14 8.16 -6.02 24.50
C LEU A 14 8.72 -4.75 23.84
N GLY A 15 7.87 -3.74 23.79
CA GLY A 15 8.09 -2.49 23.09
C GLY A 15 6.94 -1.52 23.29
N SER A 16 6.99 -0.40 22.59
CA SER A 16 5.83 0.49 22.51
C SER A 16 4.71 -0.23 21.76
N ILE A 17 3.53 -0.31 22.36
CA ILE A 17 2.36 -0.98 21.73
C ILE A 17 2.05 -0.34 20.37
N SER A 18 2.03 0.99 20.28
CA SER A 18 1.77 1.71 19.02
C SER A 18 2.82 1.46 17.93
N GLN A 19 4.06 1.12 18.31
CA GLN A 19 5.17 0.92 17.38
C GLN A 19 5.32 -0.56 17.00
N SER A 20 4.35 -1.40 17.37
CA SER A 20 4.32 -2.82 17.01
C SER A 20 3.03 -3.13 16.22
N PRO A 21 2.90 -2.67 14.96
CA PRO A 21 1.67 -2.85 14.18
C PRO A 21 1.26 -4.32 14.06
N ARG A 22 2.22 -5.22 13.83
CA ARG A 22 2.01 -6.67 13.76
C ARG A 22 1.26 -7.23 14.97
N MET A 23 1.67 -6.86 16.18
CA MET A 23 1.02 -7.33 17.41
C MET A 23 -0.37 -6.72 17.62
N GLN A 24 -0.58 -5.48 17.16
CA GLN A 24 -1.90 -4.86 17.17
C GLN A 24 -2.84 -5.54 16.17
N TYR A 25 -2.34 -6.00 15.01
CA TYR A 25 -3.12 -6.79 14.06
C TYR A 25 -3.45 -8.20 14.58
N HIS A 26 -2.53 -8.84 15.30
CA HIS A 26 -2.82 -10.10 16.00
C HIS A 26 -3.92 -9.91 17.05
N ALA A 27 -3.80 -8.86 17.87
CA ALA A 27 -4.83 -8.49 18.85
C ALA A 27 -6.20 -8.22 18.19
N TYR A 28 -6.22 -7.48 17.08
CA TYR A 28 -7.44 -7.18 16.34
C TYR A 28 -8.07 -8.44 15.71
N SER A 29 -7.25 -9.34 15.18
CA SER A 29 -7.71 -10.61 14.62
C SER A 29 -8.34 -11.51 15.69
N LEU A 30 -7.75 -11.57 16.89
CA LEU A 30 -8.30 -12.28 18.04
C LEU A 30 -9.63 -11.67 18.49
N LEU A 31 -9.70 -10.34 18.57
CA LEU A 31 -10.92 -9.61 18.92
C LEU A 31 -12.07 -9.92 17.94
N ASN A 32 -11.79 -9.93 16.64
CA ASN A 32 -12.77 -10.26 15.59
C ASN A 32 -13.25 -11.71 15.64
N ARG A 33 -12.46 -12.62 16.23
CA ARG A 33 -12.86 -14.00 16.51
C ARG A 33 -13.59 -14.17 17.84
N GLY A 34 -13.93 -13.06 18.52
CA GLY A 34 -14.69 -13.07 19.75
C GLY A 34 -13.86 -13.23 21.03
N TYR A 35 -12.52 -13.08 20.95
CA TYR A 35 -11.68 -13.11 22.14
C TYR A 35 -11.70 -11.76 22.87
N ASN A 36 -11.67 -11.80 24.20
CA ASN A 36 -11.30 -10.66 25.02
C ASN A 36 -9.77 -10.56 25.04
N VAL A 37 -9.20 -9.41 24.68
CA VAL A 37 -7.75 -9.27 24.48
C VAL A 37 -7.15 -8.39 25.57
N THR A 38 -6.08 -8.84 26.19
CA THR A 38 -5.24 -8.01 27.08
C THR A 38 -3.89 -7.77 26.42
N LEU A 39 -3.60 -6.51 26.10
CA LEU A 39 -2.35 -6.05 25.51
C LEU A 39 -1.41 -5.54 26.61
N VAL A 40 -0.24 -6.14 26.75
CA VAL A 40 0.78 -5.72 27.73
C VAL A 40 2.02 -5.18 27.01
N GLY A 41 2.48 -3.99 27.37
CA GLY A 41 3.69 -3.40 26.79
C GLY A 41 4.07 -2.05 27.40
N TYR A 42 4.75 -1.20 26.62
CA TYR A 42 5.11 0.16 27.06
C TYR A 42 4.18 1.23 26.47
N PRO A 43 3.92 2.31 27.23
CA PRO A 43 3.06 3.39 26.77
C PRO A 43 3.84 4.30 25.82
N ARG A 44 3.31 4.48 24.61
CA ARG A 44 3.70 5.53 23.66
C ARG A 44 2.70 5.49 22.52
N GLY A 45 2.12 6.63 22.13
CA GLY A 45 1.11 6.73 21.08
C GLY A 45 -0.24 6.09 21.41
N GLU A 46 -1.20 6.26 20.50
CA GLU A 46 -2.52 5.64 20.57
C GLU A 46 -2.49 4.22 19.97
N VAL A 47 -3.50 3.42 20.33
CA VAL A 47 -3.71 2.10 19.74
C VAL A 47 -4.39 2.24 18.37
N PHE A 48 -4.12 1.28 17.50
CA PHE A 48 -4.75 1.13 16.20
C PHE A 48 -6.29 1.30 16.28
N GLU A 49 -6.87 2.04 15.34
CA GLU A 49 -8.28 2.40 15.31
C GLU A 49 -9.23 1.19 15.47
N GLY A 50 -8.88 0.06 14.85
CA GLY A 50 -9.67 -1.17 14.96
C GLY A 50 -9.74 -1.74 16.38
N LEU A 51 -8.83 -1.37 17.28
CA LEU A 51 -8.87 -1.76 18.69
C LEU A 51 -9.62 -0.73 19.57
N ILE A 52 -9.84 0.51 19.10
CA ILE A 52 -10.43 1.58 19.92
C ILE A 52 -11.83 1.20 20.40
N LEU A 53 -12.69 0.70 19.52
CA LEU A 53 -14.04 0.24 19.89
C LEU A 53 -13.98 -0.87 20.95
N GLY A 54 -13.05 -1.81 20.79
CA GLY A 54 -12.81 -2.87 21.77
C GLY A 54 -12.28 -2.34 23.11
N VAL A 55 -11.52 -1.26 23.11
CA VAL A 55 -11.08 -0.59 24.35
C VAL A 55 -12.27 0.10 25.01
N SER A 56 -13.10 0.82 24.24
CA SER A 56 -14.27 1.53 24.73
C SER A 56 -15.34 0.61 25.33
N ASP A 57 -15.56 -0.57 24.75
CA ASP A 57 -16.52 -1.56 25.25
C ASP A 57 -15.94 -2.56 26.27
N GLY A 58 -14.64 -2.43 26.58
CA GLY A 58 -13.95 -3.22 27.61
C GLY A 58 -13.50 -4.62 27.18
N ARG A 59 -13.69 -5.02 25.91
CA ARG A 59 -13.17 -6.28 25.36
C ARG A 59 -11.65 -6.26 25.17
N VAL A 60 -11.05 -5.08 25.01
CA VAL A 60 -9.60 -4.87 24.91
C VAL A 60 -9.11 -4.12 26.14
N LYS A 61 -8.17 -4.74 26.88
CA LYS A 61 -7.50 -4.12 28.03
C LYS A 61 -6.07 -3.80 27.68
N VAL A 62 -5.70 -2.52 27.74
CA VAL A 62 -4.32 -2.06 27.49
C VAL A 62 -3.63 -1.85 28.83
N ARG A 63 -2.53 -2.57 29.06
CA ARG A 63 -1.75 -2.58 30.30
C ARG A 63 -0.32 -2.15 30.00
N THR A 64 0.08 -1.03 30.57
CA THR A 64 1.36 -0.42 30.25
C THR A 64 2.24 -0.28 31.48
N VAL A 65 3.55 -0.48 31.27
CA VAL A 65 4.55 -0.16 32.30
C VAL A 65 4.82 1.34 32.26
N GLU A 66 4.29 2.08 33.23
CA GLU A 66 4.58 3.52 33.35
C GLU A 66 6.06 3.78 33.63
N ASP A 67 6.62 4.80 32.96
CA ASP A 67 8.04 5.14 33.06
C ASP A 67 8.42 5.90 34.36
N LYS A 68 7.46 6.23 35.23
CA LYS A 68 7.68 7.09 36.41
C LYS A 68 8.83 6.63 37.31
N PHE A 69 8.97 5.31 37.53
CA PHE A 69 10.04 4.74 38.37
C PHE A 69 11.35 4.53 37.63
N THR A 70 11.32 4.33 36.32
CA THR A 70 12.50 3.97 35.53
C THR A 70 13.28 5.20 35.08
N VAL A 71 12.62 6.36 34.98
CA VAL A 71 13.23 7.65 34.61
C VAL A 71 14.46 8.01 35.46
N VAL A 72 14.46 7.65 36.74
CA VAL A 72 15.59 7.91 37.67
C VAL A 72 16.88 7.25 37.20
N PHE A 73 16.79 6.13 36.49
CA PHE A 73 17.95 5.39 35.98
C PHE A 73 18.35 5.77 34.56
N LYS A 74 17.70 6.76 33.90
CA LYS A 74 18.01 7.14 32.51
C LYS A 74 19.47 7.53 32.30
N ALA A 75 20.13 8.09 33.32
CA ALA A 75 21.56 8.41 33.28
C ALA A 75 22.45 7.17 33.14
N PHE A 76 22.01 6.00 33.61
CA PHE A 76 22.70 4.73 33.51
C PHE A 76 21.89 3.71 32.70
N LYS A 77 22.03 3.80 31.36
CA LYS A 77 21.25 3.02 30.37
C LYS A 77 21.11 1.52 30.67
N PRO A 78 22.15 0.78 31.12
CA PRO A 78 21.99 -0.66 31.41
C PRO A 78 20.96 -0.91 32.52
N LEU A 79 21.01 -0.15 33.60
CA LEU A 79 20.05 -0.27 34.70
C LEU A 79 18.66 0.25 34.33
N TYR A 80 18.58 1.27 33.46
CA TYR A 80 17.31 1.72 32.89
C TYR A 80 16.58 0.61 32.13
N TYR A 81 17.28 -0.09 31.21
CA TYR A 81 16.67 -1.17 30.44
C TYR A 81 16.39 -2.41 31.31
N LEU A 82 17.27 -2.74 32.27
CA LEU A 82 17.05 -3.84 33.21
C LEU A 82 15.82 -3.60 34.09
N THR A 83 15.68 -2.41 34.67
CA THR A 83 14.51 -2.08 35.50
C THR A 83 13.22 -2.06 34.71
N ARG A 84 13.23 -1.54 33.47
CA ARG A 84 12.08 -1.65 32.55
C ARG A 84 11.68 -3.09 32.27
N LEU A 85 12.66 -3.97 32.03
CA LEU A 85 12.42 -5.38 31.79
C LEU A 85 11.83 -6.08 33.02
N VAL A 86 12.35 -5.78 34.21
CA VAL A 86 11.82 -6.30 35.48
C VAL A 86 10.38 -5.82 35.71
N MET A 87 10.09 -4.54 35.49
CA MET A 87 8.73 -4.00 35.66
C MET A 87 7.74 -4.61 34.68
N LEU A 88 8.14 -4.81 33.42
CA LEU A 88 7.31 -5.53 32.44
C LEU A 88 7.08 -6.98 32.85
N THR A 89 8.11 -7.64 33.38
CA THR A 89 8.02 -9.01 33.91
C THR A 89 7.01 -9.08 35.07
N LEU A 90 7.10 -8.15 36.03
CA LEU A 90 6.19 -8.07 37.17
C LEU A 90 4.75 -7.78 36.72
N LEU A 91 4.56 -6.85 35.78
CA LEU A 91 3.24 -6.55 35.21
C LEU A 91 2.66 -7.76 34.47
N THR A 92 3.47 -8.44 33.67
CA THR A 92 3.05 -9.65 32.95
C THR A 92 2.63 -10.75 33.92
N MET A 93 3.42 -10.99 34.98
CA MET A 93 3.06 -11.94 36.04
C MET A 93 1.80 -11.53 36.82
N TRP A 94 1.55 -10.21 36.98
CA TRP A 94 0.34 -9.71 37.62
C TRP A 94 -0.91 -9.92 36.74
N GLU A 95 -0.84 -9.55 35.47
CA GLU A 95 -1.95 -9.74 34.51
C GLU A 95 -2.19 -11.22 34.24
N ALA A 96 -1.14 -12.05 34.32
CA ALA A 96 -1.19 -13.50 34.30
C ALA A 96 -1.83 -14.14 35.56
N ARG A 97 -2.69 -13.41 36.27
CA ARG A 97 -3.65 -13.97 37.22
C ARG A 97 -5.04 -14.15 36.61
N GLY A 98 -5.34 -13.47 35.50
CA GLY A 98 -6.62 -13.60 34.78
C GLY A 98 -6.66 -14.87 33.92
N ARG A 99 -7.84 -15.45 33.66
CA ARG A 99 -7.95 -16.65 32.80
C ARG A 99 -7.71 -16.29 31.33
N TYR A 100 -6.74 -16.93 30.67
CA TYR A 100 -6.47 -16.81 29.23
C TYR A 100 -6.40 -18.20 28.58
N ASP A 101 -6.86 -18.28 27.34
CA ASP A 101 -6.80 -19.49 26.51
C ASP A 101 -5.56 -19.49 25.61
N VAL A 102 -5.06 -18.30 25.26
CA VAL A 102 -3.87 -18.11 24.42
C VAL A 102 -2.99 -16.97 24.93
N VAL A 103 -1.67 -17.20 24.91
CA VAL A 103 -0.63 -16.20 25.20
C VAL A 103 0.21 -16.03 23.94
N VAL A 104 0.15 -14.85 23.32
CA VAL A 104 0.94 -14.51 22.12
C VAL A 104 2.11 -13.63 22.53
N LEU A 105 3.33 -14.06 22.22
CA LEU A 105 4.56 -13.37 22.56
C LEU A 105 5.33 -12.93 21.32
N GLN A 106 5.65 -11.63 21.22
CA GLN A 106 6.54 -11.11 20.18
C GLN A 106 8.02 -11.35 20.52
N THR A 107 8.82 -11.66 19.50
CA THR A 107 10.28 -11.76 19.59
C THR A 107 10.92 -10.91 18.50
N PRO A 108 12.08 -10.24 18.75
CA PRO A 108 12.82 -10.11 20.01
C PRO A 108 12.24 -9.06 20.99
N PRO A 109 12.74 -9.00 22.25
CA PRO A 109 13.69 -9.91 22.88
C PRO A 109 12.99 -11.18 23.35
N PHE A 110 13.74 -12.26 23.24
CA PHE A 110 13.25 -13.61 23.50
C PHE A 110 13.37 -14.01 24.97
N LEU A 111 14.43 -13.56 25.65
CA LEU A 111 14.68 -13.76 27.07
C LEU A 111 14.51 -12.44 27.85
N PRO A 112 13.98 -12.49 29.08
CA PRO A 112 13.36 -13.60 29.80
C PRO A 112 11.88 -13.87 29.43
N THR A 113 11.32 -13.17 28.45
CA THR A 113 9.89 -13.19 28.10
C THR A 113 9.32 -14.54 27.79
N ILE A 114 10.03 -15.40 27.08
CA ILE A 114 9.52 -16.75 26.79
C ILE A 114 9.34 -17.57 28.06
N ILE A 115 10.23 -17.41 29.04
CA ILE A 115 10.14 -18.12 30.33
C ILE A 115 8.90 -17.62 31.07
N ILE A 116 8.67 -16.31 31.06
CA ILE A 116 7.49 -15.71 31.68
C ILE A 116 6.22 -16.19 30.98
N GLY A 117 6.17 -16.14 29.64
CA GLY A 117 5.03 -16.62 28.85
C GLY A 117 4.75 -18.11 29.08
N TYR A 118 5.79 -18.93 29.22
CA TYR A 118 5.66 -20.34 29.55
C TYR A 118 5.18 -20.58 30.98
N LEU A 119 5.71 -19.87 31.98
CA LEU A 119 5.18 -19.91 33.34
C LEU A 119 3.70 -19.49 33.36
N CYS A 120 3.34 -18.49 32.57
CA CYS A 120 1.95 -18.06 32.36
C CYS A 120 1.12 -19.08 31.56
N SER A 121 1.68 -20.06 30.88
CA SER A 121 0.89 -21.15 30.27
C SER A 121 0.71 -22.32 31.23
N ILE A 122 1.76 -22.66 32.00
CA ILE A 122 1.76 -23.85 32.87
C ILE A 122 1.22 -23.62 34.28
N LEU A 123 1.44 -22.44 34.90
CA LEU A 123 0.95 -22.17 36.27
C LEU A 123 -0.59 -22.21 36.33
N TYR A 124 -1.24 -21.99 35.20
CA TYR A 124 -2.69 -22.11 35.05
C TYR A 124 -3.20 -23.55 34.98
N SER A 125 -2.38 -24.47 34.47
CA SER A 125 -2.70 -25.91 34.43
C SER A 125 -2.98 -26.44 35.84
N SER A 126 -2.26 -25.93 36.84
CA SER A 126 -2.38 -26.34 38.24
C SER A 126 -3.61 -25.77 38.98
N TYR A 127 -4.18 -24.65 38.52
CA TYR A 127 -5.32 -24.00 39.19
C TYR A 127 -6.68 -24.23 38.50
N TRP A 128 -6.70 -24.46 37.19
CA TRP A 128 -7.94 -24.47 36.39
C TRP A 128 -8.08 -25.67 35.43
N PHE A 129 -7.19 -26.66 35.50
CA PHE A 129 -7.20 -27.89 34.69
C PHE A 129 -7.13 -27.70 33.15
N THR A 130 -6.91 -26.48 32.66
CA THR A 130 -6.67 -26.16 31.24
C THR A 130 -5.44 -25.27 31.11
N ALA A 131 -4.42 -25.72 30.37
CA ALA A 131 -3.24 -24.91 30.05
C ALA A 131 -3.54 -23.95 28.90
N ALA A 132 -3.08 -22.70 29.00
CA ALA A 132 -3.14 -21.75 27.90
C ALA A 132 -2.15 -22.14 26.79
N ALA A 133 -2.50 -21.94 25.52
CA ALA A 133 -1.55 -22.16 24.43
C ALA A 133 -0.53 -21.01 24.36
N LEU A 134 0.77 -21.32 24.48
CA LEU A 134 1.83 -20.34 24.25
C LEU A 134 2.17 -20.29 22.76
N VAL A 135 1.97 -19.14 22.12
CA VAL A 135 2.31 -18.89 20.72
C VAL A 135 3.41 -17.85 20.66
N VAL A 136 4.52 -18.17 20.00
CA VAL A 136 5.62 -17.24 19.78
C VAL A 136 5.54 -16.69 18.36
N ASP A 137 5.49 -15.37 18.24
CA ASP A 137 5.61 -14.64 16.98
C ASP A 137 7.08 -14.26 16.75
N TRP A 138 7.69 -14.96 15.80
CA TRP A 138 9.07 -14.78 15.35
C TRP A 138 9.12 -13.67 14.30
N HIS A 139 9.62 -12.50 14.69
CA HIS A 139 9.79 -11.36 13.79
C HIS A 139 11.27 -11.14 13.42
N ASN A 140 12.19 -11.45 14.34
CA ASN A 140 13.63 -11.47 14.09
C ASN A 140 14.29 -12.47 15.05
N ILE A 141 15.57 -12.78 14.80
CA ILE A 141 16.37 -13.70 15.61
C ILE A 141 17.15 -12.90 16.65
N GLY A 142 16.91 -13.13 17.94
CA GLY A 142 17.43 -12.23 18.96
C GLY A 142 18.96 -12.30 19.11
N PHE A 143 19.59 -13.46 18.90
CA PHE A 143 21.05 -13.56 18.92
C PHE A 143 21.74 -12.85 17.74
N SER A 144 21.08 -12.63 16.59
CA SER A 144 21.68 -11.93 15.44
C SER A 144 21.84 -10.44 15.69
N MET A 145 21.08 -9.87 16.63
CA MET A 145 21.18 -8.48 17.04
C MET A 145 22.46 -8.16 17.84
N PHE A 146 23.18 -9.17 18.34
CA PHE A 146 24.43 -8.96 19.08
C PHE A 146 25.62 -8.86 18.12
N SER A 147 26.51 -7.90 18.39
CA SER A 147 27.69 -7.67 17.56
C SER A 147 28.61 -8.90 17.50
N SER A 148 29.34 -9.06 16.38
CA SER A 148 30.35 -10.12 16.20
C SER A 148 31.46 -10.10 17.26
N ARG A 149 31.68 -8.96 17.92
CA ARG A 149 32.65 -8.79 19.02
C ARG A 149 32.18 -9.40 20.35
N GLN A 150 30.88 -9.70 20.49
CA GLN A 150 30.28 -10.24 21.72
C GLN A 150 30.01 -11.75 21.59
N THR A 151 31.01 -12.52 21.16
CA THR A 151 30.89 -13.95 20.83
C THR A 151 30.32 -14.80 21.96
N PHE A 152 30.76 -14.58 23.20
CA PHE A 152 30.26 -15.31 24.36
C PHE A 152 28.76 -15.08 24.62
N ILE A 153 28.34 -13.81 24.69
CA ILE A 153 26.93 -13.44 24.92
C ILE A 153 26.06 -13.97 23.79
N ARG A 154 26.51 -13.81 22.54
CA ARG A 154 25.82 -14.31 21.35
C ARG A 154 25.62 -15.83 21.40
N SER A 155 26.62 -16.59 21.82
CA SER A 155 26.53 -18.05 21.97
C SER A 155 25.55 -18.47 23.07
N VAL A 156 25.58 -17.79 24.22
CA VAL A 156 24.65 -18.04 25.34
C VAL A 156 23.21 -17.74 24.93
N VAL A 157 22.96 -16.59 24.33
CA VAL A 157 21.63 -16.20 23.86
C VAL A 157 21.14 -17.17 22.79
N ARG A 158 21.98 -17.50 21.79
CA ARG A 158 21.62 -18.51 20.76
C ARG A 158 21.23 -19.84 21.39
N SER A 159 22.04 -20.35 22.31
CA SER A 159 21.78 -21.65 22.96
C SER A 159 20.44 -21.64 23.71
N ALA A 160 20.13 -20.54 24.39
CA ALA A 160 18.87 -20.39 25.10
C ALA A 160 17.67 -20.18 24.17
N GLU A 161 17.84 -19.43 23.07
CA GLU A 161 16.82 -19.25 22.03
C GLU A 161 16.45 -20.58 21.36
N VAL A 162 17.46 -21.37 20.99
CA VAL A 162 17.27 -22.71 20.42
C VAL A 162 16.59 -23.63 21.42
N ALA A 163 17.12 -23.70 22.65
CA ALA A 163 16.58 -24.61 23.66
C ALA A 163 15.13 -24.27 24.02
N PHE A 164 14.85 -23.03 24.41
CA PHE A 164 13.50 -22.66 24.83
C PHE A 164 12.52 -22.50 23.67
N GLY A 165 12.98 -22.03 22.51
CA GLY A 165 12.14 -21.79 21.34
C GLY A 165 11.63 -23.06 20.68
N SER A 166 12.43 -24.13 20.75
CA SER A 166 12.04 -25.45 20.24
C SER A 166 11.16 -26.24 21.20
N THR A 167 11.25 -26.01 22.51
CA THR A 167 10.57 -26.85 23.52
C THR A 167 9.34 -26.23 24.17
N LEU A 168 9.35 -24.92 24.47
CA LEU A 168 8.33 -24.29 25.31
C LEU A 168 7.04 -23.90 24.57
N PRO A 169 7.08 -23.35 23.33
CA PRO A 169 5.88 -22.92 22.63
C PRO A 169 4.98 -24.10 22.26
N SER A 170 3.66 -23.88 22.33
CA SER A 170 2.64 -24.79 21.80
C SER A 170 2.58 -24.72 20.27
N GLY A 171 2.91 -23.57 19.69
CA GLY A 171 3.03 -23.31 18.26
C GLY A 171 3.74 -21.97 18.03
N GLY A 172 3.93 -21.61 16.76
CA GLY A 172 4.58 -20.35 16.39
C GLY A 172 3.96 -19.67 15.19
N LEU A 173 4.20 -18.37 15.09
CA LEU A 173 3.96 -17.54 13.93
C LEU A 173 5.31 -16.98 13.48
N CYS A 174 5.51 -16.75 12.19
CA CYS A 174 6.72 -16.11 11.70
C CYS A 174 6.43 -15.25 10.47
N VAL A 175 7.34 -14.32 10.16
CA VAL A 175 7.19 -13.36 9.06
C VAL A 175 7.38 -13.96 7.67
N THR A 176 8.18 -15.03 7.55
CA THR A 176 8.62 -15.57 6.26
C THR A 176 8.72 -17.10 6.26
N GLU A 177 8.60 -17.71 5.08
CA GLU A 177 8.90 -19.12 4.84
C GLU A 177 10.39 -19.40 5.05
N ALA A 178 11.29 -18.46 4.71
CA ALA A 178 12.71 -18.54 5.02
C ALA A 178 12.96 -18.66 6.54
N MET A 179 12.27 -17.87 7.37
CA MET A 179 12.37 -17.96 8.82
C MET A 179 11.78 -19.26 9.35
N LYS A 180 10.68 -19.74 8.78
CA LYS A 180 10.12 -21.06 9.14
C LYS A 180 11.07 -22.20 8.82
N GLY A 181 11.74 -22.16 7.66
CA GLY A 181 12.81 -23.09 7.30
C GLY A 181 13.96 -23.04 8.29
N TYR A 182 14.45 -21.83 8.57
CA TYR A 182 15.51 -21.59 9.56
C TYR A 182 15.17 -22.13 10.95
N LEU A 183 13.97 -21.89 11.46
CA LEU A 183 13.52 -22.41 12.76
C LEU A 183 13.45 -23.94 12.80
N ARG A 184 13.13 -24.58 11.67
CA ARG A 184 13.09 -26.05 11.59
C ARG A 184 14.49 -26.65 11.53
N GLU A 185 15.37 -26.09 10.71
CA GLU A 185 16.71 -26.62 10.44
C GLU A 185 17.70 -26.28 11.56
N GLU A 186 17.77 -25.01 11.96
CA GLU A 186 18.77 -24.52 12.91
C GLU A 186 18.31 -24.65 14.36
N PHE A 187 17.02 -24.45 14.63
CA PHE A 187 16.48 -24.50 16.00
C PHE A 187 15.84 -25.86 16.31
N GLY A 188 15.58 -26.70 15.31
CA GLY A 188 14.94 -28.00 15.50
C GLY A 188 13.49 -27.89 15.97
N VAL A 189 12.79 -26.80 15.65
CA VAL A 189 11.39 -26.58 16.06
C VAL A 189 10.49 -27.60 15.36
N LYS A 190 9.96 -28.57 16.13
CA LYS A 190 9.06 -29.63 15.62
C LYS A 190 7.58 -29.25 15.63
N ARG A 191 7.22 -28.19 16.35
CA ARG A 191 5.83 -27.71 16.49
C ARG A 191 5.38 -27.01 15.21
N ASN A 192 4.07 -26.85 15.06
CA ASN A 192 3.51 -26.10 13.93
C ASN A 192 3.90 -24.62 14.04
N VAL A 193 4.60 -24.14 13.01
CA VAL A 193 4.91 -22.73 12.80
C VAL A 193 4.22 -22.31 11.50
N HIS A 194 3.40 -21.27 11.59
CA HIS A 194 2.67 -20.71 10.45
C HIS A 194 3.33 -19.41 9.99
N VAL A 195 3.42 -19.20 8.68
CA VAL A 195 3.88 -17.94 8.11
C VAL A 195 2.70 -16.99 8.02
N LEU A 196 2.92 -15.78 8.52
CA LEU A 196 2.03 -14.63 8.38
C LEU A 196 2.90 -13.46 7.96
N HIS A 197 2.88 -13.13 6.68
CA HIS A 197 3.59 -11.98 6.14
C HIS A 197 3.05 -10.68 6.74
N ASP A 198 3.95 -9.72 6.94
CA ASP A 198 3.55 -8.39 7.36
C ASP A 198 2.83 -7.65 6.22
N ARG A 199 1.96 -6.73 6.61
CA ARG A 199 1.20 -5.88 5.68
C ARG A 199 1.51 -4.40 5.95
N PRO A 200 1.41 -3.55 4.92
CA PRO A 200 1.51 -2.11 5.12
C PRO A 200 0.53 -1.62 6.19
N THR A 201 0.94 -0.60 6.94
CA THR A 201 0.07 0.02 7.93
C THR A 201 -0.95 0.91 7.23
N LYS A 202 -2.18 1.01 7.76
CA LYS A 202 -3.29 1.73 7.09
C LYS A 202 -3.03 3.22 6.84
N TYR A 203 -2.11 3.84 7.58
CA TYR A 203 -1.77 5.26 7.40
C TYR A 203 -0.71 5.46 6.30
N MET A 204 -0.02 4.41 5.87
CA MET A 204 0.89 4.45 4.72
C MET A 204 0.03 4.40 3.47
N LYS A 205 -0.42 5.58 3.02
CA LYS A 205 -1.15 5.80 1.78
C LYS A 205 -0.60 7.05 1.11
N LYS A 206 -0.76 7.12 -0.21
CA LYS A 206 -0.48 8.34 -0.97
C LYS A 206 -1.36 9.48 -0.46
N GLY A 207 -0.76 10.66 -0.32
CA GLY A 207 -1.49 11.87 0.10
C GLY A 207 -2.32 12.44 -1.04
N GLY A 208 -3.40 13.14 -0.71
CA GLY A 208 -4.17 13.89 -1.70
C GLY A 208 -3.35 15.04 -2.31
N ASP A 209 -3.64 15.37 -3.57
CA ASP A 209 -2.91 16.36 -4.37
C ASP A 209 -2.68 17.70 -3.63
N LYS A 210 -3.71 18.23 -2.96
CA LYS A 210 -3.63 19.47 -2.16
C LYS A 210 -2.70 19.33 -0.95
N GLU A 211 -2.80 18.24 -0.21
CA GLU A 211 -1.95 17.99 0.95
C GLU A 211 -0.48 17.84 0.56
N VAL A 212 -0.24 17.23 -0.60
CA VAL A 212 1.08 17.10 -1.21
C VAL A 212 1.61 18.47 -1.62
N HIS A 213 0.79 19.31 -2.25
CA HIS A 213 1.17 20.68 -2.61
C HIS A 213 1.56 21.50 -1.37
N ASP A 214 0.76 21.43 -0.31
CA ASP A 214 1.01 22.12 0.96
C ASP A 214 2.30 21.62 1.63
N MET A 215 2.55 20.32 1.61
CA MET A 215 3.82 19.73 2.07
C MET A 215 5.01 20.29 1.29
N TRP A 216 4.95 20.31 -0.05
CA TRP A 216 6.04 20.87 -0.85
C TRP A 216 6.22 22.37 -0.62
N GLY A 217 5.13 23.12 -0.41
CA GLY A 217 5.18 24.54 -0.05
C GLY A 217 5.92 24.78 1.27
N ARG A 218 5.68 23.93 2.29
CA ARG A 218 6.42 23.99 3.57
C ARG A 218 7.90 23.61 3.43
N LEU A 219 8.22 22.63 2.58
CA LEU A 219 9.58 22.13 2.36
C LEU A 219 10.40 22.96 1.36
N GLU A 220 9.81 23.95 0.70
CA GLU A 220 10.46 24.71 -0.38
C GLU A 220 11.78 25.38 0.06
N GLN A 221 11.86 25.84 1.32
CA GLN A 221 13.08 26.41 1.87
C GLN A 221 14.21 25.37 1.98
N ASP A 222 13.88 24.14 2.36
CA ASP A 222 14.85 23.04 2.42
C ASP A 222 15.33 22.60 1.02
N LEU A 223 14.51 22.84 0.00
CA LEU A 223 14.75 22.42 -1.38
C LEU A 223 15.50 23.46 -2.23
N GLU A 224 15.79 24.65 -1.71
CA GLU A 224 16.45 25.72 -2.47
C GLU A 224 17.77 25.27 -3.11
N GLY A 225 18.59 24.52 -2.37
CA GLY A 225 19.84 23.96 -2.88
C GLY A 225 19.65 22.93 -3.98
N VAL A 226 18.59 22.11 -3.90
CA VAL A 226 18.23 21.13 -4.94
C VAL A 226 17.77 21.85 -6.20
N ARG A 227 16.92 22.87 -6.05
CA ARG A 227 16.38 23.68 -7.15
C ARG A 227 17.48 24.39 -7.92
N PHE A 228 18.42 25.02 -7.22
CA PHE A 228 19.55 25.71 -7.84
C PHE A 228 20.46 24.72 -8.57
N LYS A 229 20.77 23.58 -7.94
CA LYS A 229 21.65 22.55 -8.50
C LYS A 229 21.11 21.95 -9.80
N LEU A 230 19.82 21.65 -9.84
CA LEU A 230 19.17 21.06 -11.02
C LEU A 230 18.61 22.09 -12.01
N GLY A 231 18.77 23.39 -11.74
CA GLY A 231 18.30 24.46 -12.63
C GLY A 231 16.78 24.53 -12.78
N LEU A 232 16.01 24.07 -11.78
CA LEU A 232 14.56 24.01 -11.84
C LEU A 232 13.94 25.41 -11.74
N LYS A 233 13.10 25.78 -12.71
CA LYS A 233 12.46 27.10 -12.75
C LYS A 233 11.23 27.13 -11.82
N LEU A 234 11.18 28.13 -10.94
CA LEU A 234 9.99 28.44 -10.14
C LEU A 234 9.14 29.49 -10.88
N SER A 235 7.89 29.16 -11.20
CA SER A 235 6.92 30.14 -11.72
C SER A 235 5.88 30.46 -10.65
N ARG A 236 5.23 31.62 -10.76
CA ARG A 236 4.20 32.10 -9.82
C ARG A 236 3.09 31.05 -9.67
N GLY A 237 2.85 30.58 -8.43
CA GLY A 237 1.89 29.50 -8.16
C GLY A 237 2.42 28.08 -8.41
N LYS A 238 3.73 27.82 -8.34
CA LYS A 238 4.28 26.46 -8.41
C LYS A 238 5.22 26.21 -7.23
N SER A 239 5.20 24.99 -6.68
CA SER A 239 6.29 24.49 -5.84
C SER A 239 7.39 23.91 -6.73
N THR A 240 8.50 23.45 -6.14
CA THR A 240 9.57 22.77 -6.88
C THR A 240 9.04 21.61 -7.73
N PHE A 241 8.02 20.87 -7.26
CA PHE A 241 7.54 19.64 -7.92
C PHE A 241 6.06 19.63 -8.35
N THR A 242 5.24 20.58 -7.89
CA THR A 242 3.78 20.63 -8.16
C THR A 242 3.31 22.01 -8.64
N SER A 243 2.13 22.08 -9.28
CA SER A 243 1.52 23.32 -9.79
C SER A 243 0.23 23.68 -9.03
N SER A 244 -0.05 24.97 -8.79
CA SER A 244 -1.20 25.40 -7.96
C SER A 244 -2.53 25.51 -8.70
N SER A 245 -2.55 25.47 -10.04
CA SER A 245 -3.79 25.61 -10.82
C SER A 245 -4.67 24.36 -10.74
N LEU A 246 -4.03 23.19 -10.58
CA LEU A 246 -4.55 21.86 -10.25
C LEU A 246 -3.32 21.12 -9.69
N PRO A 247 -3.34 20.58 -8.46
CA PRO A 247 -2.15 20.03 -7.81
C PRO A 247 -1.67 18.70 -8.40
N HIS A 248 -1.24 18.71 -9.66
CA HIS A 248 -0.65 17.57 -10.35
C HIS A 248 0.88 17.69 -10.41
N ARG A 249 1.53 16.53 -10.61
CA ARG A 249 2.98 16.45 -10.80
C ARG A 249 3.40 17.22 -12.05
N ARG A 250 4.49 17.97 -11.94
CA ARG A 250 5.09 18.69 -13.08
C ARG A 250 5.67 17.70 -14.10
N SER A 251 5.43 17.94 -15.39
CA SER A 251 6.02 17.17 -16.50
C SER A 251 7.53 17.40 -16.66
N ASP A 252 8.06 18.51 -16.12
CA ASP A 252 9.48 18.88 -16.17
C ASP A 252 10.24 18.56 -14.87
N ARG A 253 9.67 17.71 -13.99
CA ARG A 253 10.33 17.34 -12.73
C ARG A 253 11.51 16.38 -12.98
N PRO A 254 12.52 16.39 -12.10
CA PRO A 254 13.56 15.36 -12.08
C PRO A 254 12.99 14.00 -11.67
N LEU A 255 13.74 12.93 -11.95
CA LEU A 255 13.48 11.61 -11.35
C LEU A 255 13.63 11.73 -9.83
N MET A 256 12.62 11.33 -9.08
CA MET A 256 12.57 11.43 -7.62
C MET A 256 12.70 10.04 -7.01
N LEU A 257 13.70 9.87 -6.15
CA LEU A 257 13.98 8.63 -5.45
C LEU A 257 13.93 8.87 -3.95
N MET A 258 13.58 7.84 -3.17
CA MET A 258 13.61 7.94 -1.70
C MET A 258 14.28 6.74 -1.05
N SER A 259 15.18 7.02 -0.10
CA SER A 259 15.74 6.01 0.80
C SER A 259 15.41 6.36 2.24
N SER A 260 14.63 5.52 2.92
CA SER A 260 14.50 5.57 4.38
C SER A 260 15.63 4.74 5.00
N THR A 261 16.48 5.34 5.82
CA THR A 261 17.65 4.65 6.40
C THR A 261 17.76 4.86 7.90
N SER A 262 18.15 3.79 8.59
CA SER A 262 18.52 3.83 10.01
C SER A 262 19.92 4.39 10.23
N TRP A 263 20.71 4.66 9.17
CA TRP A 263 22.13 5.07 9.24
C TRP A 263 22.97 4.15 10.14
N THR A 264 22.66 2.86 10.11
CA THR A 264 23.35 1.82 10.87
C THR A 264 24.32 1.05 9.96
N PRO A 265 25.36 0.38 10.51
CA PRO A 265 26.37 -0.30 9.71
C PRO A 265 25.86 -1.49 8.86
N ASP A 266 24.69 -2.03 9.18
CA ASP A 266 23.97 -3.06 8.41
C ASP A 266 23.37 -2.52 7.10
N GLU A 267 23.30 -1.20 6.94
CA GLU A 267 22.91 -0.54 5.69
C GLU A 267 24.12 0.19 5.13
N ASP A 268 24.84 -0.45 4.18
CA ASP A 268 25.98 0.19 3.53
C ASP A 268 25.52 1.25 2.52
N PHE A 269 25.32 2.47 3.02
CA PHE A 269 24.93 3.63 2.23
C PHE A 269 26.00 4.02 1.19
N SER A 270 27.22 3.48 1.27
CA SER A 270 28.25 3.68 0.24
C SER A 270 27.82 3.13 -1.11
N ILE A 271 27.03 2.05 -1.15
CA ILE A 271 26.51 1.45 -2.39
C ILE A 271 25.68 2.47 -3.16
N LEU A 272 24.74 3.14 -2.48
CA LEU A 272 23.93 4.18 -3.10
C LEU A 272 24.79 5.37 -3.55
N LEU A 273 25.72 5.84 -2.72
CA LEU A 273 26.58 6.96 -3.13
C LEU A 273 27.41 6.64 -4.38
N SER A 274 27.98 5.44 -4.48
CA SER A 274 28.71 4.98 -5.67
C SER A 274 27.81 4.89 -6.89
N ALA A 275 26.59 4.35 -6.74
CA ALA A 275 25.61 4.26 -7.82
C ALA A 275 25.23 5.66 -8.35
N LEU A 276 25.05 6.64 -7.47
CA LEU A 276 24.69 8.01 -7.85
C LEU A 276 25.79 8.72 -8.64
N VAL A 277 27.07 8.40 -8.43
CA VAL A 277 28.16 8.92 -9.29
C VAL A 277 27.98 8.43 -10.73
N ARG A 278 27.64 7.15 -10.92
CA ARG A 278 27.39 6.56 -12.25
C ARG A 278 26.15 7.15 -12.90
N VAL A 279 25.08 7.33 -12.14
CA VAL A 279 23.85 7.95 -12.62
C VAL A 279 24.11 9.40 -13.06
N ASP A 280 24.94 10.15 -12.34
CA ASP A 280 25.34 11.51 -12.72
C ASP A 280 26.11 11.56 -14.05
N GLU A 281 27.03 10.62 -14.25
CA GLU A 281 27.77 10.47 -15.51
C GLU A 281 26.82 10.19 -16.68
N ARG A 282 25.92 9.21 -16.53
CA ARG A 282 24.91 8.86 -17.55
C ARG A 282 23.97 10.03 -17.85
N ALA A 283 23.54 10.77 -16.83
CA ALA A 283 22.70 11.96 -16.99
C ALA A 283 23.43 13.12 -17.71
N ARG A 284 24.76 13.22 -17.57
CA ARG A 284 25.60 14.16 -18.35
C ARG A 284 25.75 13.75 -19.80
N GLU A 285 25.83 12.45 -20.07
CA GLU A 285 25.91 11.87 -21.42
C GLU A 285 24.58 11.93 -22.18
N GLY A 286 23.49 12.33 -21.52
CA GLY A 286 22.18 12.50 -22.15
C GLY A 286 21.38 11.20 -22.24
N GLU A 287 21.59 10.27 -21.31
CA GLU A 287 20.76 9.07 -21.16
C GLU A 287 19.28 9.46 -21.02
N LYS A 288 18.40 8.74 -21.74
CA LYS A 288 16.96 9.00 -21.73
C LYS A 288 16.37 8.73 -20.34
N GLY A 289 15.44 9.58 -19.91
CA GLY A 289 14.79 9.51 -18.60
C GLY A 289 15.52 10.28 -17.49
N LEU A 290 16.73 10.80 -17.76
CA LEU A 290 17.51 11.60 -16.81
C LEU A 290 17.69 13.06 -17.25
N GLU A 291 16.90 13.54 -18.22
CA GLU A 291 17.09 14.83 -18.87
C GLU A 291 16.99 16.01 -17.89
N ASN A 292 16.07 15.87 -16.93
CA ASN A 292 15.79 16.86 -15.87
C ASN A 292 16.60 16.61 -14.59
N GLY A 293 17.50 15.63 -14.58
CA GLY A 293 18.30 15.24 -13.42
C GLY A 293 17.57 14.31 -12.44
N VAL A 294 18.23 14.01 -11.32
CA VAL A 294 17.76 13.08 -10.29
C VAL A 294 17.82 13.73 -8.91
N VAL A 295 16.77 13.55 -8.11
CA VAL A 295 16.72 13.95 -6.70
C VAL A 295 16.54 12.71 -5.84
N VAL A 296 17.40 12.56 -4.83
CA VAL A 296 17.30 11.49 -3.83
C VAL A 296 16.98 12.09 -2.48
N PHE A 297 15.80 11.76 -1.95
CA PHE A 297 15.40 12.11 -0.60
C PHE A 297 15.83 11.02 0.37
N VAL A 298 16.52 11.43 1.42
CA VAL A 298 17.01 10.50 2.45
C VAL A 298 16.40 10.89 3.79
N THR A 299 15.71 9.94 4.42
CA THR A 299 15.08 10.15 5.73
C THR A 299 15.63 9.19 6.76
N GLY A 300 15.46 9.54 8.04
CA GLY A 300 15.81 8.70 9.18
C GLY A 300 16.95 9.23 10.04
N LYS A 301 17.30 8.44 11.07
CA LYS A 301 18.22 8.85 12.13
C LYS A 301 19.09 7.67 12.56
N GLY A 302 20.39 7.92 12.69
CA GLY A 302 21.30 6.97 13.32
C GLY A 302 22.75 7.44 13.36
N PRO A 303 23.65 6.55 13.80
CA PRO A 303 25.01 6.92 14.17
C PRO A 303 25.88 7.36 12.99
N LEU A 304 25.65 6.84 11.78
CA LEU A 304 26.46 7.17 10.61
C LEU A 304 25.94 8.35 9.78
N LYS A 305 24.87 9.02 10.22
CA LYS A 305 24.24 10.10 9.46
C LYS A 305 25.23 11.22 9.11
N GLU A 306 25.92 11.77 10.12
CA GLU A 306 26.88 12.86 9.93
C GLU A 306 28.06 12.46 9.02
N HIS A 307 28.51 11.21 9.13
CA HIS A 307 29.56 10.68 8.27
C HIS A 307 29.14 10.70 6.79
N TYR A 308 27.95 10.21 6.48
CA TYR A 308 27.45 10.19 5.10
C TYR A 308 27.03 11.57 4.60
N GLU A 309 26.48 12.45 5.44
CA GLU A 309 26.17 13.83 5.07
C GLU A 309 27.44 14.58 4.65
N LYS A 310 28.56 14.37 5.35
CA LYS A 310 29.86 14.92 4.96
C LYS A 310 30.32 14.37 3.60
N ARG A 311 30.21 13.06 3.39
CA ARG A 311 30.56 12.44 2.10
C ARG A 311 29.71 13.00 0.96
N ILE A 312 28.40 13.14 1.15
CA ILE A 312 27.48 13.72 0.16
C ILE A 312 27.88 15.14 -0.21
N ALA A 313 28.28 15.96 0.78
CA ALA A 313 28.70 17.34 0.55
C ALA A 313 30.02 17.46 -0.23
N GLU A 314 30.89 16.44 -0.13
CA GLU A 314 32.17 16.38 -0.85
C GLU A 314 32.04 15.84 -2.29
N MET A 315 30.86 15.30 -2.67
CA MET A 315 30.64 14.75 -4.01
C MET A 315 30.38 15.84 -5.06
N ASP A 316 31.15 15.78 -6.15
CA ASP A 316 30.98 16.65 -7.32
C ASP A 316 29.96 16.08 -8.30
N LEU A 317 28.68 16.14 -7.93
CA LEU A 317 27.55 15.75 -8.78
C LEU A 317 26.94 17.00 -9.42
N SER A 318 26.55 16.92 -10.69
CA SER A 318 26.03 18.06 -11.47
C SER A 318 24.56 17.90 -11.89
N ARG A 319 24.12 16.65 -12.09
CA ARG A 319 22.77 16.25 -12.49
C ARG A 319 22.03 15.48 -11.39
N VAL A 320 22.71 15.15 -10.29
CA VAL A 320 22.14 14.46 -9.13
C VAL A 320 22.20 15.34 -7.88
N ALA A 321 21.06 15.43 -7.17
CA ALA A 321 20.94 16.12 -5.89
C ALA A 321 20.49 15.14 -4.80
N VAL A 322 21.22 15.07 -3.69
CA VAL A 322 20.84 14.27 -2.52
C VAL A 322 20.44 15.22 -1.40
N LYS A 323 19.25 15.02 -0.82
CA LYS A 323 18.72 15.86 0.26
C LYS A 323 18.27 15.01 1.43
N THR A 324 18.87 15.25 2.60
CA THR A 324 18.36 14.71 3.86
C THR A 324 17.19 15.56 4.36
N LEU A 325 16.08 14.92 4.71
CA LEU A 325 14.87 15.60 5.20
C LEU A 325 14.46 15.09 6.58
N TRP A 326 13.91 16.00 7.38
CA TRP A 326 13.17 15.67 8.59
C TRP A 326 11.69 15.90 8.31
N LEU A 327 10.87 14.86 8.48
CA LEU A 327 9.44 14.91 8.15
C LEU A 327 8.62 14.71 9.41
N GLU A 328 7.48 15.39 9.46
CA GLU A 328 6.43 15.07 10.41
C GLU A 328 5.82 13.69 10.08
N VAL A 329 5.23 13.03 11.08
CA VAL A 329 4.69 11.66 10.91
C VAL A 329 3.67 11.59 9.76
N GLY A 330 2.86 12.63 9.59
CA GLY A 330 1.87 12.71 8.50
C GLY A 330 2.45 13.05 7.13
N ASP A 331 3.67 13.62 7.06
CA ASP A 331 4.31 14.01 5.79
C ASP A 331 5.14 12.86 5.19
N TYR A 332 5.52 11.88 6.00
CA TYR A 332 6.30 10.73 5.54
C TYR A 332 5.59 9.90 4.46
N PRO A 333 4.32 9.47 4.62
CA PRO A 333 3.59 8.75 3.57
C PRO A 333 3.36 9.61 2.32
N LYS A 334 3.17 10.92 2.50
CA LYS A 334 2.96 11.88 1.41
C LYS A 334 4.19 12.01 0.54
N LEU A 335 5.38 12.13 1.14
CA LEU A 335 6.63 12.14 0.38
C LEU A 335 6.87 10.83 -0.35
N ILE A 336 6.66 9.69 0.32
CA ILE A 336 6.83 8.37 -0.32
C ILE A 336 5.92 8.28 -1.53
N GLY A 337 4.63 8.58 -1.37
CA GLY A 337 3.67 8.53 -2.47
C GLY A 337 4.00 9.43 -3.66
N GLU A 338 4.96 10.36 -3.53
CA GLU A 338 5.39 11.30 -4.56
C GLU A 338 6.67 10.94 -5.29
N VAL A 339 7.43 9.96 -4.83
CA VAL A 339 8.63 9.53 -5.54
C VAL A 339 8.31 8.51 -6.66
N ASP A 340 9.23 8.37 -7.61
CA ASP A 340 9.14 7.39 -8.70
C ASP A 340 9.49 5.98 -8.22
N CYS A 341 10.47 5.89 -7.32
CA CYS A 341 10.89 4.62 -6.75
C CYS A 341 11.52 4.81 -5.36
N GLY A 342 11.27 3.85 -4.48
CA GLY A 342 11.96 3.71 -3.20
C GLY A 342 13.26 2.91 -3.36
N ILE A 343 14.22 3.12 -2.46
CA ILE A 343 15.48 2.38 -2.38
C ILE A 343 15.61 1.77 -0.99
N SER A 344 15.80 0.46 -0.94
CA SER A 344 16.07 -0.29 0.28
C SER A 344 17.42 -0.97 0.21
N LEU A 345 18.40 -0.39 0.90
CA LEU A 345 19.71 -1.01 1.14
C LEU A 345 19.70 -1.97 2.34
N HIS A 346 18.53 -2.22 2.93
CA HIS A 346 18.43 -3.01 4.14
C HIS A 346 18.75 -4.47 3.84
N THR A 347 19.79 -4.99 4.49
CA THR A 347 20.05 -6.42 4.55
C THR A 347 19.66 -6.91 5.94
N SER A 348 18.83 -7.96 5.97
CA SER A 348 18.46 -8.61 7.22
C SER A 348 19.70 -9.09 7.97
N THR A 349 19.87 -8.70 9.24
CA THR A 349 20.97 -9.23 10.08
C THR A 349 20.89 -10.75 10.28
N SER A 350 19.69 -11.32 10.17
CA SER A 350 19.44 -12.75 10.25
C SER A 350 19.33 -13.43 8.87
N GLY A 351 19.20 -12.65 7.79
CA GLY A 351 18.90 -13.11 6.44
C GLY A 351 17.44 -13.53 6.21
N VAL A 352 16.64 -13.60 7.27
CA VAL A 352 15.34 -14.29 7.25
C VAL A 352 14.15 -13.40 7.65
N ASP A 353 14.37 -12.15 8.03
CA ASP A 353 13.29 -11.18 8.27
C ASP A 353 13.06 -10.25 7.06
N LEU A 354 11.95 -9.51 7.08
CA LEU A 354 11.55 -8.61 6.00
C LEU A 354 11.75 -7.13 6.40
N PRO A 355 12.22 -6.29 5.47
CA PRO A 355 12.37 -4.86 5.70
C PRO A 355 11.01 -4.16 5.71
N MET A 356 10.57 -3.71 6.90
CA MET A 356 9.31 -2.98 7.06
C MET A 356 9.23 -1.71 6.20
N LYS A 357 10.36 -1.07 5.87
CA LYS A 357 10.39 0.11 5.01
C LYS A 357 9.88 -0.15 3.58
N ILE A 358 10.02 -1.39 3.10
CA ILE A 358 9.50 -1.77 1.79
C ILE A 358 7.97 -1.83 1.84
N LEU A 359 7.41 -2.34 2.94
CA LEU A 359 5.96 -2.32 3.16
C LEU A 359 5.41 -0.89 3.27
N ASP A 360 6.18 0.03 3.84
CA ASP A 360 5.82 1.46 3.85
C ASP A 360 5.75 2.02 2.42
N MET A 361 6.73 1.70 1.56
CA MET A 361 6.75 2.10 0.14
C MET A 361 5.57 1.49 -0.64
N PHE A 362 5.32 0.19 -0.45
CA PHE A 362 4.19 -0.50 -1.06
C PHE A 362 2.85 0.05 -0.57
N GLY A 363 2.71 0.40 0.71
CA GLY A 363 1.49 1.04 1.22
C GLY A 363 1.15 2.34 0.48
N CYS A 364 2.17 3.07 0.03
CA CYS A 364 2.04 4.31 -0.72
C CYS A 364 2.00 4.13 -2.25
N GLY A 365 2.03 2.89 -2.79
CA GLY A 365 2.04 2.64 -4.23
C GLY A 365 3.33 3.00 -4.93
N VAL A 366 4.45 2.86 -4.22
CA VAL A 366 5.77 3.13 -4.77
C VAL A 366 6.57 1.84 -4.91
N PRO A 367 7.06 1.52 -6.12
CA PRO A 367 7.92 0.36 -6.34
C PRO A 367 9.26 0.53 -5.63
N VAL A 368 9.99 -0.56 -5.43
CA VAL A 368 11.24 -0.54 -4.68
C VAL A 368 12.42 -1.10 -5.46
N LEU A 369 13.57 -0.45 -5.35
CA LEU A 369 14.88 -1.04 -5.65
C LEU A 369 15.40 -1.63 -4.35
N ALA A 370 15.58 -2.95 -4.27
CA ALA A 370 15.96 -3.63 -3.04
C ALA A 370 17.25 -4.43 -3.18
N MET A 371 18.11 -4.31 -2.17
CA MET A 371 19.34 -5.09 -2.07
C MET A 371 19.03 -6.58 -1.86
N ASP A 372 19.63 -7.46 -2.66
CA ASP A 372 19.39 -8.91 -2.62
C ASP A 372 19.75 -9.55 -1.26
N PHE A 373 18.83 -10.35 -0.71
CA PHE A 373 19.07 -11.25 0.41
C PHE A 373 18.01 -12.36 0.45
N SER A 374 18.28 -13.44 1.20
CA SER A 374 17.55 -14.72 1.08
C SER A 374 16.03 -14.67 1.26
N ALA A 375 15.50 -13.80 2.12
CA ALA A 375 14.05 -13.71 2.35
C ALA A 375 13.37 -12.59 1.53
N LEU A 376 14.13 -11.78 0.80
CA LEU A 376 13.58 -10.68 -0.01
C LEU A 376 12.55 -11.14 -1.06
N PRO A 377 12.73 -12.28 -1.76
CA PRO A 377 11.79 -12.70 -2.80
C PRO A 377 10.36 -13.00 -2.29
N GLU A 378 10.17 -13.13 -0.98
CA GLU A 378 8.84 -13.28 -0.38
C GLU A 378 8.08 -11.94 -0.28
N LEU A 379 8.77 -10.81 -0.49
CA LEU A 379 8.21 -9.47 -0.45
C LEU A 379 8.35 -8.73 -1.78
N VAL A 380 9.52 -8.82 -2.41
CA VAL A 380 9.81 -8.15 -3.69
C VAL A 380 9.93 -9.20 -4.79
N GLU A 381 9.03 -9.13 -5.76
CA GLU A 381 9.07 -9.92 -6.98
C GLU A 381 9.77 -9.10 -8.07
N ASP A 382 10.96 -9.56 -8.46
CA ASP A 382 11.83 -8.85 -9.41
C ASP A 382 11.13 -8.62 -10.77
N GLY A 383 11.07 -7.35 -11.18
CA GLY A 383 10.41 -6.89 -12.40
C GLY A 383 8.89 -6.73 -12.30
N VAL A 384 8.28 -7.06 -11.15
CA VAL A 384 6.83 -6.96 -10.91
C VAL A 384 6.52 -5.75 -10.02
N ASN A 385 6.89 -5.81 -8.74
CA ASN A 385 6.61 -4.75 -7.75
C ASN A 385 7.89 -3.98 -7.32
N GLY A 386 9.03 -4.36 -7.89
CA GLY A 386 10.32 -3.76 -7.62
C GLY A 386 11.41 -4.42 -8.46
N MET A 387 12.66 -4.02 -8.21
CA MET A 387 13.83 -4.67 -8.82
C MET A 387 14.87 -4.97 -7.75
N ILE A 388 15.59 -6.07 -7.96
CA ILE A 388 16.59 -6.57 -7.03
C ILE A 388 17.99 -6.23 -7.57
N PHE A 389 18.86 -5.71 -6.71
CA PHE A 389 20.26 -5.42 -7.05
C PHE A 389 21.22 -5.97 -5.99
N LYS A 390 22.48 -6.20 -6.39
CA LYS A 390 23.54 -6.74 -5.52
C LYS A 390 24.68 -5.79 -5.25
N ASP A 391 24.85 -4.77 -6.08
CA ASP A 391 25.94 -3.80 -5.97
C ASP A 391 25.56 -2.43 -6.53
N ASP A 392 26.52 -1.50 -6.51
CA ASP A 392 26.32 -0.14 -6.98
C ASP A 392 26.15 -0.03 -8.50
N GLU A 393 26.65 -0.99 -9.27
CA GLU A 393 26.52 -1.01 -10.73
C GLU A 393 25.09 -1.43 -11.12
N GLU A 394 24.62 -2.55 -10.57
CA GLU A 394 23.23 -3.02 -10.76
C GLU A 394 22.22 -1.98 -10.23
N LEU A 395 22.50 -1.33 -9.09
CA LEU A 395 21.66 -0.25 -8.58
C LEU A 395 21.61 0.94 -9.55
N ALA A 396 22.75 1.34 -10.13
CA ALA A 396 22.77 2.41 -11.13
C ALA A 396 21.98 2.04 -12.39
N GLU A 397 22.05 0.79 -12.85
CA GLU A 397 21.20 0.28 -13.94
C GLU A 397 19.71 0.33 -13.59
N CYS A 398 19.36 -0.12 -12.39
CA CYS A 398 18.00 -0.08 -11.88
C CYS A 398 17.43 1.35 -11.81
N ILE A 399 18.25 2.33 -11.41
CA ILE A 399 17.82 3.74 -11.35
C ILE A 399 17.52 4.30 -12.75
N VAL A 400 18.35 3.97 -13.74
CA VAL A 400 18.18 4.49 -15.12
C VAL A 400 17.04 3.78 -15.84
N LYS A 401 16.90 2.47 -15.62
CA LYS A 401 15.89 1.62 -16.25
C LYS A 401 15.11 0.91 -15.15
N PRO A 402 14.17 1.60 -14.47
CA PRO A 402 13.14 0.91 -13.74
C PRO A 402 12.35 0.05 -14.74
N LYS A 403 12.81 -1.20 -14.93
CA LYS A 403 12.09 -2.24 -15.68
C LYS A 403 10.92 -2.67 -14.82
N LEU A 404 9.91 -1.82 -14.76
CA LEU A 404 8.57 -2.27 -14.46
C LEU A 404 7.95 -2.59 -15.82
N MET A 405 7.80 -3.88 -16.09
CA MET A 405 7.30 -4.47 -17.34
C MET A 405 8.25 -4.41 -18.56
N ASP A 406 8.07 -5.32 -19.54
CA ASP A 406 8.87 -5.36 -20.77
C ASP A 406 8.67 -4.06 -21.59
N ASP A 407 9.70 -3.21 -21.62
CA ASP A 407 9.74 -1.93 -22.34
C ASP A 407 9.18 -2.01 -23.77
N ARG A 408 9.34 -3.16 -24.44
CA ARG A 408 8.85 -3.37 -25.80
C ARG A 408 7.33 -3.47 -25.84
N LEU A 409 6.73 -4.22 -24.93
CA LEU A 409 5.28 -4.35 -24.78
C LEU A 409 4.66 -3.05 -24.30
N PHE A 410 5.29 -2.37 -23.33
CA PHE A 410 4.86 -1.06 -22.85
C PHE A 410 4.86 -0.02 -23.98
N THR A 411 5.98 0.10 -24.71
CA THR A 411 6.12 1.07 -25.82
C THR A 411 5.19 0.73 -26.97
N LEU A 412 4.99 -0.56 -27.27
CA LEU A 412 4.06 -1.01 -28.29
C LEU A 412 2.61 -0.68 -27.92
N ASN A 413 2.19 -0.97 -26.68
CA ASN A 413 0.86 -0.65 -26.16
C ASN A 413 0.59 0.84 -26.22
N LYS A 414 1.51 1.65 -25.67
CA LYS A 414 1.37 3.11 -25.68
C LYS A 414 1.29 3.67 -27.09
N LYS A 415 2.20 3.25 -27.97
CA LYS A 415 2.20 3.72 -29.37
C LYS A 415 0.93 3.30 -30.11
N LEU A 416 0.42 2.09 -29.86
CA LEU A 416 -0.83 1.61 -30.45
C LEU A 416 -2.01 2.47 -30.01
N ILE A 417 -2.16 2.69 -28.69
CA ILE A 417 -3.26 3.49 -28.13
C ILE A 417 -3.18 4.94 -28.58
N ASP A 418 -2.00 5.59 -28.49
CA ASP A 418 -1.82 6.97 -28.94
C ASP A 418 -2.16 7.12 -30.43
N THR A 419 -1.74 6.17 -31.26
CA THR A 419 -2.05 6.19 -32.70
C THR A 419 -3.55 6.04 -32.95
N VAL A 420 -4.23 5.14 -32.24
CA VAL A 420 -5.67 4.93 -32.38
C VAL A 420 -6.43 6.15 -31.90
N TYR A 421 -6.06 6.72 -30.75
CA TYR A 421 -6.66 7.92 -30.19
C TYR A 421 -6.49 9.12 -31.12
N ASP A 422 -5.29 9.34 -31.67
CA ASP A 422 -5.03 10.42 -32.64
C ASP A 422 -5.90 10.27 -33.89
N ILE A 423 -6.05 9.04 -34.41
CA ILE A 423 -6.91 8.77 -35.56
C ILE A 423 -8.37 9.08 -35.24
N ILE A 424 -8.88 8.65 -34.08
CA ILE A 424 -10.25 8.96 -33.64
C ILE A 424 -10.43 10.47 -33.52
N CYS A 425 -9.49 11.19 -32.89
CA CYS A 425 -9.57 12.64 -32.71
C CYS A 425 -9.58 13.39 -34.05
N VAL A 426 -8.83 12.92 -35.04
CA VAL A 426 -8.82 13.50 -36.39
C VAL A 426 -10.12 13.20 -37.14
N LEU A 427 -10.62 11.97 -37.08
CA LEU A 427 -11.84 11.54 -37.78
C LEU A 427 -13.11 12.23 -37.25
N TYR A 428 -13.16 12.48 -35.94
CA TYR A 428 -14.33 13.05 -35.25
C TYR A 428 -14.11 14.49 -34.79
N LYS A 429 -13.26 15.24 -35.48
CA LYS A 429 -13.07 16.66 -35.22
C LYS A 429 -14.41 17.40 -35.28
N ASP A 430 -14.74 18.12 -34.21
CA ASP A 430 -16.00 18.87 -34.03
C ASP A 430 -17.28 18.01 -33.96
N LYS A 431 -17.16 16.70 -33.72
CA LYS A 431 -18.28 15.76 -33.51
C LYS A 431 -18.13 15.03 -32.17
N ASP A 432 -18.47 15.70 -31.08
CA ASP A 432 -18.20 15.18 -29.73
C ASP A 432 -19.00 13.90 -29.40
N TYR A 433 -20.33 13.85 -29.61
CA TYR A 433 -21.11 12.65 -29.25
C TYR A 433 -20.77 11.40 -30.07
N PRO A 434 -20.58 11.45 -31.41
CA PRO A 434 -20.09 10.30 -32.17
C PRO A 434 -18.68 9.87 -31.76
N ARG A 435 -17.81 10.82 -31.38
CA ARG A 435 -16.48 10.50 -30.84
C ARG A 435 -16.61 9.70 -29.54
N PHE A 436 -17.44 10.18 -28.60
CA PHE A 436 -17.66 9.50 -27.32
C PHE A 436 -18.26 8.11 -27.55
N PHE A 437 -19.27 7.96 -28.40
CA PHE A 437 -19.84 6.65 -28.74
C PHE A 437 -18.76 5.64 -29.20
N VAL A 438 -17.83 6.06 -30.06
CA VAL A 438 -16.72 5.19 -30.50
C VAL A 438 -15.76 4.88 -29.36
N LEU A 439 -15.41 5.87 -28.54
CA LEU A 439 -14.51 5.69 -27.39
C LEU A 439 -15.11 4.73 -26.37
N GLU A 440 -16.36 4.95 -25.92
CA GLU A 440 -17.09 4.07 -24.99
C GLU A 440 -17.23 2.64 -25.53
N THR A 441 -17.43 2.49 -26.84
CA THR A 441 -17.49 1.16 -27.47
C THR A 441 -16.15 0.41 -27.40
N VAL A 442 -15.03 1.13 -27.38
CA VAL A 442 -13.69 0.56 -27.27
C VAL A 442 -13.28 0.39 -25.79
N ALA A 443 -13.60 1.35 -24.93
CA ALA A 443 -13.27 1.38 -23.50
C ALA A 443 -13.91 0.22 -22.73
N ARG A 444 -15.11 -0.25 -23.11
CA ARG A 444 -15.74 -1.45 -22.53
C ARG A 444 -15.05 -2.79 -22.84
N VAL A 445 -14.23 -2.85 -23.89
CA VAL A 445 -13.70 -4.11 -24.44
C VAL A 445 -12.76 -4.85 -23.49
N PRO A 446 -11.83 -4.18 -22.78
CA PRO A 446 -10.89 -4.85 -21.89
C PRO A 446 -11.60 -5.63 -20.79
N TYR A 447 -12.61 -5.04 -20.15
CA TYR A 447 -13.35 -5.67 -19.06
C TYR A 447 -14.04 -6.97 -19.49
N PHE A 448 -14.67 -6.96 -20.67
CA PHE A 448 -15.24 -8.19 -21.26
C PHE A 448 -14.17 -9.23 -21.64
N ALA A 449 -13.01 -8.80 -22.13
CA ALA A 449 -11.88 -9.68 -22.43
C ALA A 449 -11.29 -10.32 -21.16
N TYR A 450 -11.13 -9.54 -20.08
CA TYR A 450 -10.66 -10.01 -18.78
C TYR A 450 -11.58 -11.09 -18.22
N LEU A 451 -12.89 -10.85 -18.21
CA LEU A 451 -13.89 -11.84 -17.79
C LEU A 451 -13.81 -13.12 -18.65
N SER A 452 -13.62 -12.99 -19.96
CA SER A 452 -13.50 -14.15 -20.87
C SER A 452 -12.30 -15.03 -20.50
N VAL A 453 -11.14 -14.41 -20.28
CA VAL A 453 -9.90 -15.13 -19.90
C VAL A 453 -9.99 -15.68 -18.50
N LEU A 454 -10.54 -14.91 -17.55
CA LEU A 454 -10.77 -15.39 -16.20
C LEU A 454 -11.64 -16.65 -16.25
N HIS A 455 -12.85 -16.60 -16.81
CA HIS A 455 -13.73 -17.79 -16.90
C HIS A 455 -13.05 -19.00 -17.57
N LEU A 456 -12.19 -18.76 -18.57
CA LEU A 456 -11.41 -19.81 -19.20
C LEU A 456 -10.41 -20.45 -18.20
N LYS A 457 -9.65 -19.64 -17.45
CA LYS A 457 -8.75 -20.11 -16.38
C LYS A 457 -9.51 -20.90 -15.31
N GLU A 458 -10.69 -20.43 -14.88
CA GLU A 458 -11.53 -21.15 -13.91
C GLU A 458 -11.99 -22.52 -14.42
N THR A 459 -12.31 -22.60 -15.72
CA THR A 459 -12.69 -23.87 -16.37
C THR A 459 -11.56 -24.89 -16.32
N PHE A 460 -10.31 -24.44 -16.42
CA PHE A 460 -9.12 -25.28 -16.27
C PHE A 460 -8.72 -25.53 -14.80
N GLY A 461 -9.44 -24.94 -13.85
CA GLY A 461 -9.20 -25.11 -12.41
C GLY A 461 -8.16 -24.16 -11.82
N GLU A 462 -7.67 -23.19 -12.59
CA GLU A 462 -6.79 -22.13 -12.09
C GLU A 462 -7.63 -21.07 -11.37
N ARG A 463 -7.35 -20.86 -10.07
CA ARG A 463 -8.00 -19.84 -9.24
C ARG A 463 -6.92 -19.18 -8.37
N SER A 464 -6.63 -17.92 -8.62
CA SER A 464 -5.73 -17.12 -7.78
C SER A 464 -6.43 -16.75 -6.46
N ASP A 465 -5.65 -16.31 -5.47
CA ASP A 465 -6.22 -15.56 -4.36
C ASP A 465 -6.91 -14.29 -4.92
N ASN A 466 -8.09 -13.93 -4.41
CA ASN A 466 -8.97 -12.84 -4.91
C ASN A 466 -9.67 -13.04 -6.26
N TYR A 467 -9.62 -14.24 -6.87
CA TYR A 467 -10.22 -14.52 -8.18
C TYR A 467 -11.71 -14.11 -8.32
N ALA A 468 -12.55 -14.44 -7.33
CA ALA A 468 -13.97 -14.09 -7.34
C ALA A 468 -14.23 -12.57 -7.23
N GLU A 469 -13.28 -11.82 -6.68
CA GLU A 469 -13.38 -10.36 -6.55
C GLU A 469 -12.98 -9.69 -7.87
N LYS A 470 -11.90 -10.16 -8.52
CA LYS A 470 -11.49 -9.73 -9.87
C LYS A 470 -12.66 -9.82 -10.86
N MET A 471 -13.36 -10.96 -10.87
CA MET A 471 -14.51 -11.15 -11.74
C MET A 471 -15.68 -10.20 -11.45
N ARG A 472 -15.95 -9.91 -10.17
CA ARG A 472 -17.07 -9.02 -9.81
C ARG A 472 -16.79 -7.58 -10.19
N THR A 473 -15.57 -7.10 -9.98
CA THR A 473 -15.21 -5.74 -10.35
C THR A 473 -15.15 -5.57 -11.85
N HIS A 474 -14.50 -6.47 -12.61
CA HIS A 474 -14.50 -6.36 -14.07
C HIS A 474 -15.90 -6.48 -14.67
N TYR A 475 -16.80 -7.24 -14.04
CA TYR A 475 -18.21 -7.22 -14.42
C TYR A 475 -18.86 -5.86 -14.18
N ALA A 476 -18.56 -5.23 -13.05
CA ALA A 476 -19.12 -3.93 -12.71
C ALA A 476 -18.54 -2.79 -13.56
N GLU A 477 -17.25 -2.83 -13.90
CA GLU A 477 -16.60 -1.93 -14.87
C GLU A 477 -17.28 -2.07 -16.25
N ALA A 478 -17.44 -3.31 -16.73
CA ALA A 478 -18.11 -3.57 -18.00
C ALA A 478 -19.58 -3.09 -18.02
N ASP A 479 -20.27 -3.15 -16.87
CA ASP A 479 -21.64 -2.64 -16.72
C ASP A 479 -21.67 -1.10 -16.69
N ASN A 480 -20.73 -0.44 -16.00
CA ASN A 480 -20.63 1.02 -15.98
C ASN A 480 -20.37 1.60 -17.38
N GLU A 481 -19.37 1.08 -18.09
CA GLU A 481 -19.04 1.44 -19.48
C GLU A 481 -20.23 1.24 -20.45
N LEU A 482 -21.03 0.19 -20.24
CA LEU A 482 -22.24 -0.04 -21.03
C LEU A 482 -23.23 1.12 -20.84
N HIS A 483 -23.37 1.65 -19.64
CA HIS A 483 -24.28 2.77 -19.38
C HIS A 483 -23.75 4.08 -19.95
N HIS A 484 -22.44 4.32 -19.91
CA HIS A 484 -21.82 5.45 -20.63
C HIS A 484 -22.12 5.37 -22.13
N LEU A 485 -21.93 4.20 -22.75
CA LEU A 485 -22.28 3.97 -24.15
C LEU A 485 -23.76 4.27 -24.44
N LEU A 486 -24.69 3.74 -23.63
CA LEU A 486 -26.13 3.98 -23.81
C LEU A 486 -26.51 5.46 -23.65
N ILE A 487 -25.81 6.21 -22.79
CA ILE A 487 -25.95 7.67 -22.68
C ILE A 487 -25.54 8.31 -24.00
N MET A 488 -24.39 7.95 -24.57
CA MET A 488 -23.94 8.50 -25.86
C MET A 488 -24.88 8.15 -27.02
N GLU A 489 -25.46 6.94 -27.04
CA GLU A 489 -26.49 6.56 -28.01
C GLU A 489 -27.75 7.44 -27.88
N SER A 490 -28.19 7.73 -26.65
CA SER A 490 -29.35 8.60 -26.41
C SER A 490 -29.13 10.05 -26.87
N LEU A 491 -27.87 10.47 -26.97
CA LEU A 491 -27.45 11.80 -27.45
C LEU A 491 -27.17 11.83 -28.98
N GLY A 492 -27.46 10.74 -29.70
CA GLY A 492 -27.27 10.64 -31.16
C GLY A 492 -25.86 10.23 -31.59
N GLY A 493 -25.03 9.70 -30.68
CA GLY A 493 -23.68 9.23 -31.00
C GLY A 493 -23.63 8.08 -32.00
N ASN A 494 -24.71 7.32 -32.15
CA ASN A 494 -24.82 6.16 -33.04
C ASN A 494 -25.71 6.38 -34.29
N ASP A 495 -26.04 7.64 -34.60
CA ASP A 495 -26.95 8.00 -35.68
C ASP A 495 -26.41 7.57 -37.06
N PHE A 496 -25.10 7.65 -37.27
CA PHE A 496 -24.48 7.29 -38.54
C PHE A 496 -24.03 5.82 -38.56
N VAL A 497 -24.33 5.13 -39.67
CA VAL A 497 -23.93 3.73 -39.90
C VAL A 497 -22.41 3.58 -39.89
N LEU A 498 -21.67 4.58 -40.40
CA LEU A 498 -20.21 4.54 -40.47
C LEU A 498 -19.59 4.44 -39.07
N ASP A 499 -20.10 5.23 -38.13
CA ASP A 499 -19.58 5.30 -36.77
C ASP A 499 -19.80 3.97 -36.03
N ARG A 500 -20.98 3.35 -36.22
CA ARG A 500 -21.29 2.00 -35.71
C ARG A 500 -20.39 0.91 -36.28
N VAL A 501 -20.15 0.93 -37.60
CA VAL A 501 -19.29 -0.05 -38.27
C VAL A 501 -17.84 0.10 -37.82
N LEU A 502 -17.35 1.34 -37.72
CA LEU A 502 -16.01 1.64 -37.24
C LEU A 502 -15.82 1.17 -35.79
N ALA A 503 -16.72 1.58 -34.89
CA ALA A 503 -16.69 1.20 -33.48
C ALA A 503 -16.70 -0.32 -33.31
N SER A 504 -17.59 -1.01 -34.03
CA SER A 504 -17.70 -2.48 -33.96
C SER A 504 -16.45 -3.19 -34.49
N ALA A 505 -15.86 -2.70 -35.58
CA ALA A 505 -14.65 -3.29 -36.16
C ALA A 505 -13.43 -3.08 -35.25
N MET A 506 -13.29 -1.89 -34.66
CA MET A 506 -12.24 -1.57 -33.69
C MET A 506 -12.39 -2.42 -32.43
N ALA A 507 -13.59 -2.48 -31.86
CA ALA A 507 -13.86 -3.30 -30.67
C ALA A 507 -13.58 -4.79 -30.91
N PHE A 508 -13.94 -5.33 -32.07
CA PHE A 508 -13.67 -6.73 -32.41
C PHE A 508 -12.17 -7.03 -32.49
N GLY A 509 -11.39 -6.18 -33.18
CA GLY A 509 -9.94 -6.36 -33.27
C GLY A 509 -9.26 -6.19 -31.91
N TYR A 510 -9.70 -5.18 -31.15
CA TYR A 510 -9.17 -4.87 -29.84
C TYR A 510 -9.46 -5.97 -28.82
N TYR A 511 -10.62 -6.61 -28.87
CA TYR A 511 -10.99 -7.74 -28.00
C TYR A 511 -9.96 -8.89 -28.07
N TRP A 512 -9.63 -9.33 -29.28
CA TRP A 512 -8.64 -10.40 -29.47
C TRP A 512 -7.24 -9.98 -29.03
N TYR A 513 -6.88 -8.71 -29.23
CA TYR A 513 -5.62 -8.17 -28.74
C TYR A 513 -5.53 -8.24 -27.22
N VAL A 514 -6.55 -7.73 -26.51
CA VAL A 514 -6.57 -7.72 -25.05
C VAL A 514 -6.57 -9.15 -24.49
N ILE A 515 -7.28 -10.10 -25.11
CA ILE A 515 -7.21 -11.52 -24.72
C ILE A 515 -5.77 -12.03 -24.75
N VAL A 516 -5.05 -11.79 -25.85
CA VAL A 516 -3.67 -12.27 -25.99
C VAL A 516 -2.76 -11.60 -24.96
N VAL A 517 -2.87 -10.28 -24.79
CA VAL A 517 -2.06 -9.54 -23.80
C VAL A 517 -2.35 -10.05 -22.40
N TYR A 518 -3.62 -10.18 -22.00
CA TYR A 518 -4.01 -10.59 -20.65
C TYR A 518 -3.67 -12.07 -20.35
N LEU A 519 -3.68 -12.94 -21.36
CA LEU A 519 -3.18 -14.31 -21.22
C LEU A 519 -1.65 -14.37 -20.99
N LEU A 520 -0.90 -13.44 -21.58
CA LEU A 520 0.55 -13.37 -21.44
C LEU A 520 0.99 -12.61 -20.18
N SER A 521 0.30 -11.53 -19.82
CA SER A 521 0.54 -10.70 -18.64
C SER A 521 -0.72 -9.90 -18.28
N GLU A 522 -1.27 -10.17 -17.09
CA GLU A 522 -2.42 -9.43 -16.56
C GLU A 522 -2.09 -7.94 -16.38
N GLN A 523 -0.91 -7.64 -15.83
CA GLN A 523 -0.42 -6.27 -15.60
C GLN A 523 -0.27 -5.47 -16.89
N ALA A 524 0.22 -6.09 -17.98
CA ALA A 524 0.37 -5.41 -19.26
C ALA A 524 -0.98 -5.03 -19.88
N ALA A 525 -2.01 -5.83 -19.63
CA ALA A 525 -3.36 -5.51 -20.05
C ALA A 525 -3.97 -4.42 -19.14
N TYR A 526 -3.78 -4.50 -17.83
CA TYR A 526 -4.28 -3.46 -16.92
C TYR A 526 -3.65 -2.09 -17.20
N HIS A 527 -2.36 -2.03 -17.49
CA HIS A 527 -1.70 -0.78 -17.92
C HIS A 527 -2.22 -0.29 -19.29
N LEU A 528 -2.54 -1.21 -20.21
CA LEU A 528 -3.18 -0.85 -21.47
C LEU A 528 -4.54 -0.19 -21.25
N SER A 529 -5.34 -0.71 -20.30
CA SER A 529 -6.60 -0.09 -19.89
C SER A 529 -6.38 1.24 -19.17
N GLU A 530 -5.39 1.33 -18.28
CA GLU A 530 -5.04 2.58 -17.58
C GLU A 530 -4.82 3.74 -18.57
N LEU A 531 -4.08 3.50 -19.64
CA LEU A 531 -3.85 4.52 -20.68
C LEU A 531 -5.14 4.95 -21.39
N ILE A 532 -6.11 4.05 -21.56
CA ILE A 532 -7.38 4.36 -22.20
C ILE A 532 -8.25 5.21 -21.27
N GLU A 533 -8.38 4.80 -20.01
CA GLU A 533 -9.14 5.54 -18.99
C GLU A 533 -8.57 6.96 -18.77
N ASP A 534 -7.24 7.12 -18.76
CA ASP A 534 -6.61 8.44 -18.66
C ASP A 534 -6.93 9.33 -19.87
N HIS A 535 -6.88 8.78 -21.09
CA HIS A 535 -7.31 9.51 -22.30
C HIS A 535 -8.81 9.84 -22.26
N ALA A 536 -9.66 8.94 -21.79
CA ALA A 536 -11.10 9.16 -21.67
C ALA A 536 -11.42 10.28 -20.67
N PHE A 537 -10.83 10.21 -19.47
CA PHE A 537 -10.93 11.26 -18.44
C PHE A 537 -10.57 12.64 -18.99
N ASN A 538 -9.39 12.75 -19.62
CA ASN A 538 -8.90 14.01 -20.19
C ASN A 538 -9.81 14.54 -21.32
N THR A 539 -10.38 13.63 -22.12
CA THR A 539 -11.33 13.99 -23.19
C THR A 539 -12.61 14.58 -22.61
N TYR A 540 -13.19 13.95 -21.58
CA TYR A 540 -14.39 14.43 -20.92
C TYR A 540 -14.16 15.75 -20.17
N ASP A 541 -13.03 15.90 -19.47
CA ASP A 541 -12.71 17.13 -18.74
C ASP A 541 -12.53 18.33 -19.69
N THR A 542 -11.88 18.11 -20.84
CA THR A 542 -11.76 19.13 -21.90
C THR A 542 -13.13 19.51 -22.47
N PHE A 543 -14.01 18.52 -22.69
CA PHE A 543 -15.36 18.76 -23.22
C PHE A 543 -16.25 19.53 -22.25
N LEU A 544 -16.21 19.18 -20.95
CA LEU A 544 -16.91 19.89 -19.88
C LEU A 544 -16.47 21.34 -19.80
N THR A 545 -15.16 21.60 -19.80
CA THR A 545 -14.60 22.95 -19.73
C THR A 545 -15.00 23.81 -20.93
N LYS A 546 -15.08 23.22 -22.13
CA LYS A 546 -15.42 23.94 -23.37
C LYS A 546 -16.92 24.23 -23.50
N ASN A 547 -17.78 23.37 -22.98
CA ASN A 547 -19.23 23.39 -23.26
C ASN A 547 -20.12 23.63 -22.02
N GLU A 548 -19.55 24.05 -20.89
CA GLU A 548 -20.24 24.21 -19.61
C GLU A 548 -21.58 24.97 -19.71
N GLU A 549 -21.57 26.16 -20.31
CA GLU A 549 -22.79 26.99 -20.42
C GLU A 549 -23.90 26.28 -21.23
N HIS A 550 -23.52 25.58 -22.30
CA HIS A 550 -24.47 24.89 -23.15
C HIS A 550 -25.04 23.65 -22.46
N LEU A 551 -24.19 22.82 -21.84
CA LEU A 551 -24.60 21.57 -21.19
C LEU A 551 -25.56 21.82 -20.02
N LYS A 552 -25.38 22.92 -19.28
CA LYS A 552 -26.29 23.33 -18.20
C LYS A 552 -27.71 23.67 -18.67
N THR A 553 -27.90 23.98 -19.96
CA THR A 553 -29.23 24.26 -20.53
C THR A 553 -29.96 23.02 -21.04
N GLN A 554 -29.24 21.89 -21.21
CA GLN A 554 -29.80 20.68 -21.78
C GLN A 554 -30.43 19.77 -20.71
N PRO A 555 -31.53 19.07 -21.04
CA PRO A 555 -32.17 18.15 -20.12
C PRO A 555 -31.32 16.90 -19.89
N VAL A 556 -31.46 16.30 -18.71
CA VAL A 556 -30.87 15.00 -18.39
C VAL A 556 -31.57 13.90 -19.20
N PRO A 557 -30.85 13.03 -19.92
CA PRO A 557 -31.42 11.88 -20.61
C PRO A 557 -32.08 10.88 -19.65
N ASP A 558 -33.19 10.28 -20.05
CA ASP A 558 -33.91 9.30 -19.23
C ASP A 558 -33.05 8.09 -18.85
N ILE A 559 -32.13 7.68 -19.74
CA ILE A 559 -31.22 6.57 -19.50
C ILE A 559 -30.20 6.90 -18.39
N ALA A 560 -29.72 8.13 -18.33
CA ALA A 560 -28.81 8.60 -17.28
C ALA A 560 -29.53 8.66 -15.92
N ARG A 561 -30.77 9.15 -15.89
CA ARG A 561 -31.60 9.08 -14.66
C ARG A 561 -31.85 7.64 -14.23
N LYS A 562 -32.14 6.76 -15.19
CA LYS A 562 -32.35 5.34 -14.87
C LYS A 562 -31.11 4.75 -14.22
N TYR A 563 -29.93 4.98 -14.78
CA TYR A 563 -28.68 4.42 -14.25
C TYR A 563 -28.28 5.03 -12.90
N TYR A 564 -28.19 6.35 -12.81
CA TYR A 564 -27.64 7.04 -11.63
C TYR A 564 -28.67 7.24 -10.50
N GLU A 565 -29.99 7.27 -10.78
CA GLU A 565 -31.02 7.54 -9.75
C GLU A 565 -31.91 6.32 -9.40
N ARG A 566 -32.11 5.34 -10.32
CA ARG A 566 -33.17 4.32 -10.16
C ARG A 566 -32.67 2.87 -10.11
N ASP A 567 -31.79 2.50 -11.03
CA ASP A 567 -31.09 1.21 -11.01
C ASP A 567 -30.12 1.24 -9.82
N ASN A 568 -29.78 0.09 -9.24
CA ASN A 568 -28.93 -0.01 -8.05
C ASN A 568 -27.61 0.77 -8.33
N PRO A 569 -27.44 2.04 -7.89
CA PRO A 569 -26.57 3.02 -8.58
C PRO A 569 -25.07 2.75 -8.41
N PHE A 570 -24.77 1.63 -7.76
CA PHE A 570 -23.59 1.37 -6.98
C PHE A 570 -23.17 -0.09 -7.11
N LEU A 571 -23.51 -0.80 -8.20
CA LEU A 571 -22.94 -2.14 -8.42
C LEU A 571 -21.41 -2.01 -8.53
N PHE A 572 -20.94 -1.02 -9.31
CA PHE A 572 -19.54 -0.62 -9.37
C PHE A 572 -19.03 -0.17 -8.01
N ASP A 573 -19.66 0.81 -7.35
CA ASP A 573 -19.27 1.27 -6.02
C ASP A 573 -19.33 0.19 -4.90
N LEU A 574 -20.08 -0.91 -5.08
CA LEU A 574 -20.08 -2.08 -4.19
C LEU A 574 -18.76 -2.86 -4.26
N PHE A 575 -18.09 -2.78 -5.41
CA PHE A 575 -16.87 -3.51 -5.77
C PHE A 575 -15.66 -2.60 -6.00
N CYS A 576 -15.84 -1.28 -6.02
CA CYS A 576 -14.79 -0.27 -5.94
C CYS A 576 -14.32 -0.12 -4.49
N THR A 577 -13.01 -0.03 -4.32
CA THR A 577 -12.38 -0.30 -3.01
C THR A 577 -11.52 0.85 -2.51
N VAL A 578 -11.58 2.02 -3.14
CA VAL A 578 -10.91 3.24 -2.66
C VAL A 578 -11.94 4.24 -2.12
N PRO A 579 -12.39 4.11 -0.86
CA PRO A 579 -13.18 5.14 -0.23
C PRO A 579 -12.30 6.36 0.06
N GLU A 580 -12.39 7.40 -0.77
CA GLU A 580 -11.94 8.76 -0.42
C GLU A 580 -13.09 9.56 0.19
N CYS A 581 -12.77 10.60 0.95
CA CYS A 581 -13.73 11.65 1.31
C CYS A 581 -13.43 12.89 0.47
N ASP A 582 -14.45 13.65 0.10
CA ASP A 582 -14.32 14.97 -0.50
C ASP A 582 -13.75 16.00 0.51
N ASP A 583 -13.50 17.22 0.03
CA ASP A 583 -12.97 18.35 0.83
C ASP A 583 -13.85 18.72 2.04
N THR A 584 -15.06 18.15 2.16
CA THR A 584 -16.00 18.38 3.27
C THR A 584 -16.06 17.21 4.27
N GLY A 585 -15.36 16.11 3.98
CA GLY A 585 -15.35 14.91 4.81
C GLY A 585 -16.42 13.87 4.45
N GLU A 586 -17.16 14.06 3.35
CA GLU A 586 -18.16 13.10 2.85
C GLU A 586 -17.53 12.10 1.90
N ARG A 587 -17.92 10.82 1.95
CA ARG A 587 -17.32 9.77 1.09
C ARG A 587 -17.60 10.05 -0.40
N PHE A 588 -16.56 10.01 -1.23
CA PHE A 588 -16.61 10.22 -2.70
C PHE A 588 -17.61 9.26 -3.38
N SER A 589 -17.71 8.02 -2.87
CA SER A 589 -18.66 7.00 -3.35
C SER A 589 -20.13 7.31 -2.96
N GLN A 590 -20.40 8.40 -2.26
CA GLN A 590 -21.75 8.88 -1.91
C GLN A 590 -22.06 10.27 -2.48
N SER A 591 -21.14 10.89 -3.23
CA SER A 591 -21.27 12.29 -3.67
C SER A 591 -21.18 12.46 -5.20
N ARG A 592 -21.75 11.54 -5.99
CA ARG A 592 -22.03 11.86 -7.41
C ARG A 592 -23.07 13.00 -7.43
N PRO A 593 -22.82 14.14 -8.10
CA PRO A 593 -23.76 15.25 -8.15
C PRO A 593 -25.15 14.80 -8.61
N ALA A 594 -26.18 15.31 -7.93
CA ALA A 594 -27.56 15.07 -8.31
C ALA A 594 -27.81 15.59 -9.73
N LEU A 595 -28.50 14.78 -10.55
CA LEU A 595 -28.69 15.09 -11.97
C LEU A 595 -29.75 16.18 -12.16
N THR A 596 -29.30 17.43 -12.32
CA THR A 596 -30.18 18.56 -12.65
C THR A 596 -30.20 18.86 -14.13
N ASN A 597 -29.07 18.70 -14.81
CA ASN A 597 -28.88 19.02 -16.22
C ASN A 597 -27.83 18.09 -16.87
N LEU A 598 -27.61 18.20 -18.18
CA LEU A 598 -26.68 17.33 -18.90
C LEU A 598 -25.22 17.50 -18.48
N TYR A 599 -24.82 18.67 -17.96
CA TYR A 599 -23.47 18.88 -17.42
C TYR A 599 -23.19 17.93 -16.25
N ASP A 600 -24.15 17.74 -15.35
CA ASP A 600 -24.02 16.85 -14.18
C ASP A 600 -23.82 15.39 -14.62
N VAL A 601 -24.44 14.98 -15.74
CA VAL A 601 -24.26 13.64 -16.32
C VAL A 601 -22.82 13.44 -16.76
N PHE A 602 -22.25 14.38 -17.53
CA PHE A 602 -20.87 14.27 -17.99
C PHE A 602 -19.85 14.42 -16.86
N VAL A 603 -20.18 15.12 -15.77
CA VAL A 603 -19.37 15.13 -14.55
C VAL A 603 -19.34 13.75 -13.91
N ASN A 604 -20.48 13.06 -13.83
CA ASN A 604 -20.53 11.69 -13.32
C ASN A 604 -19.74 10.73 -14.19
N VAL A 605 -19.93 10.76 -15.52
CA VAL A 605 -19.15 9.94 -16.47
C VAL A 605 -17.65 10.18 -16.27
N ARG A 606 -17.19 11.43 -16.31
CA ARG A 606 -15.77 11.77 -16.08
C ARG A 606 -15.24 11.23 -14.74
N ASN A 607 -16.04 11.33 -13.67
CA ASN A 607 -15.62 10.83 -12.36
C ASN A 607 -15.56 9.29 -12.34
N ASP A 608 -16.44 8.60 -13.06
CA ASP A 608 -16.44 7.14 -13.20
C ASP A 608 -15.18 6.66 -13.93
N GLU A 609 -14.79 7.29 -15.04
CA GLU A 609 -13.50 7.02 -15.73
C GLU A 609 -12.29 7.14 -14.79
N ARG A 610 -12.33 8.12 -13.87
CA ARG A 610 -11.26 8.32 -12.89
C ARG A 610 -11.19 7.17 -11.87
N GLU A 611 -12.33 6.60 -11.50
CA GLU A 611 -12.39 5.46 -10.58
C GLU A 611 -11.98 4.15 -11.28
N HIS A 612 -12.31 3.98 -12.57
CA HIS A 612 -11.74 2.92 -13.40
C HIS A 612 -10.22 3.01 -13.45
N TRP A 613 -9.68 4.17 -13.79
CA TRP A 613 -8.24 4.42 -13.83
C TRP A 613 -7.56 4.06 -12.50
N LYS A 614 -8.10 4.51 -11.35
CA LYS A 614 -7.58 4.17 -10.02
C LYS A 614 -7.58 2.67 -9.75
N THR A 615 -8.66 1.99 -10.10
CA THR A 615 -8.81 0.54 -9.89
C THR A 615 -7.78 -0.24 -10.71
N LEU A 616 -7.57 0.17 -11.95
CA LEU A 616 -6.57 -0.41 -12.84
C LEU A 616 -5.14 -0.11 -12.38
N CYS A 617 -4.83 1.11 -11.93
CA CYS A 617 -3.52 1.42 -11.34
C CYS A 617 -3.21 0.51 -10.14
N ASN A 618 -4.18 0.28 -9.26
CA ASN A 618 -4.02 -0.63 -8.12
C ASN A 618 -3.76 -2.07 -8.59
N LEU A 619 -4.46 -2.52 -9.64
CA LEU A 619 -4.27 -3.85 -10.21
C LEU A 619 -2.90 -4.04 -10.87
N VAL A 620 -2.43 -3.04 -11.61
CA VAL A 620 -1.08 -3.03 -12.20
C VAL A 620 -0.02 -3.10 -11.10
N GLN A 621 -0.22 -2.37 -10.01
CA GLN A 621 0.80 -2.16 -8.98
C GLN A 621 0.82 -3.25 -7.89
N PHE A 622 -0.34 -3.83 -7.56
CA PHE A 622 -0.49 -4.69 -6.38
C PHE A 622 -1.15 -6.03 -6.64
N ASP A 623 -1.67 -6.26 -7.85
CA ASP A 623 -2.54 -7.41 -8.17
C ASP A 623 -3.72 -7.59 -7.17
N ASP A 624 -4.14 -6.48 -6.54
CA ASP A 624 -5.19 -6.47 -5.51
C ASP A 624 -6.36 -5.59 -5.95
N MET A 625 -7.55 -6.19 -5.95
CA MET A 625 -8.82 -5.53 -6.25
C MET A 625 -9.30 -4.66 -5.10
N LYS A 626 -8.77 -4.91 -3.89
CA LYS A 626 -9.01 -4.11 -2.70
C LYS A 626 -7.92 -3.07 -2.58
N GLY A 627 -8.24 -1.84 -2.96
CA GLY A 627 -7.78 -0.70 -2.19
C GLY A 627 -7.88 -1.01 -0.68
N PRO A 628 -6.99 -0.45 0.15
CA PRO A 628 -6.78 -0.87 1.54
C PRO A 628 -8.11 -1.12 2.27
N PRO A 629 -8.27 -2.27 2.97
CA PRO A 629 -9.57 -2.83 3.32
C PRO A 629 -10.45 -1.87 4.12
N GLY A 630 -11.47 -1.35 3.44
CA GLY A 630 -12.75 -0.94 4.02
C GLY A 630 -13.68 -2.14 4.12
N GLY A 631 -14.44 -2.25 5.22
CA GLY A 631 -15.49 -3.28 5.38
C GLY A 631 -16.53 -3.17 4.26
N VAL A 632 -17.33 -4.19 3.96
CA VAL A 632 -18.41 -4.65 4.85
C VAL A 632 -18.88 -6.07 4.47
N ILE A 633 -19.09 -6.93 5.46
CA ILE A 633 -20.10 -8.01 5.39
C ILE A 633 -21.38 -7.42 5.99
N GLY A 634 -22.43 -7.26 5.18
CA GLY A 634 -23.72 -6.72 5.61
C GLY A 634 -24.85 -7.46 4.89
N LYS A 635 -25.59 -8.25 5.66
CA LYS A 635 -26.64 -9.20 5.25
C LYS A 635 -27.75 -8.60 4.40
N VAL A 636 -28.19 -9.34 3.39
CA VAL A 636 -29.53 -9.26 2.81
C VAL A 636 -30.36 -10.40 3.38
N GLU A 637 -31.40 -10.06 4.14
CA GLU A 637 -32.60 -10.84 4.49
C GLU A 637 -33.39 -9.96 5.47
N GLY A 638 -34.64 -9.54 5.28
CA GLY A 638 -35.66 -9.73 4.27
C GLY A 638 -36.84 -8.84 4.66
N THR A 639 -37.58 -8.38 3.66
CA THR A 639 -38.77 -7.52 3.77
C THR A 639 -39.96 -8.21 4.45
N LYS A 640 -40.75 -7.44 5.21
CA LYS A 640 -42.23 -7.43 5.29
C LYS A 640 -42.63 -6.28 6.23
N ALA A 641 -43.13 -5.16 5.68
CA ALA A 641 -44.51 -4.89 5.29
C ALA A 641 -45.41 -4.52 6.49
N ASP A 642 -45.79 -3.25 6.46
CA ASP A 642 -47.10 -2.68 6.80
C ASP A 642 -47.57 -2.48 8.26
N GLU A 643 -47.79 -1.18 8.49
CA GLU A 643 -48.91 -0.52 9.18
C GLU A 643 -48.74 0.08 10.60
N PRO A 644 -49.42 1.23 10.83
CA PRO A 644 -49.02 2.26 11.78
C PRO A 644 -49.93 2.32 13.01
N ASN A 645 -49.47 3.06 14.03
CA ASN A 645 -50.23 3.99 14.88
C ASN A 645 -49.93 3.92 16.38
N HIS A 646 -49.89 5.14 16.92
CA HIS A 646 -50.31 5.59 18.25
C HIS A 646 -49.40 5.40 19.47
N PHE A 647 -48.97 6.57 19.98
CA PHE A 647 -49.07 7.04 21.38
C PHE A 647 -48.89 5.96 22.46
N ILE A 648 -47.79 6.03 23.21
CA ILE A 648 -47.53 6.84 24.42
C ILE A 648 -46.04 6.73 24.73
#